data_AF-A0A8J2STP2-F1
#
_entry.id   AF-A0A8J2STP2-F1
#
_cell.length_a   1.000
_cell.length_b   1.000
_cell.length_c   1.000
_cell.angle_alpha   90.00
_cell.angle_beta   90.00
_cell.angle_gamma   90.00
#
_symmetry.space_group_name_H-M   'P 1'
#
loop_
_entity.id
_entity.type
_entity.pdbx_description
1 polymer ?
#
loop_
_entity_poly.entity_id
_entity_poly.type
_entity_poly.pdbx_seq_one_letter_code
_entity_poly.pdbx_strand_id
1 'polypeptide(L)'
;MMQRSWIARRACQLLLCAAVSGLRAPAPRLRIRMSAGPGYETDRFAGRYALGKNLPTVSSKNGMQFAWRGKEQPVRVLGGASSEVLGGKNLADVLRKGFEIEERAFRALESGEPAEPLSVHTSAGVPQALDDFLDALAPHLPQWAQESDDWCVNLQAEGSSAVHAAIDMVIQATQPGADLTAPTARTRVACGASSYHGPASTSPGGGIPLGAAAKGLTHPVRYPVPSPFLRYREESDEEFHERLLAEFIEYLDTYEHELGVVLFEPQWGSSVASTPWPPQLLRAYVTEAKRRGLAVICDEVMCGLGRHGQDARGATGCFLTECWDLRPDAVTFGKSIGGGAGHLLSGAILLTGASQLAQSSRTALQSHTYAGSSARALCNGAALLNRLTSLRDNVRAVEKAVKPTLQKLRQDSGGRVLTQGQGALWGGLFAHSDLAERTAANVALKKKCAERGVLPYFVPVGGFMLTPRYDDDPALLTSAVEDLARCCLEVVNEMSWSEDDLLPLSKPAEVTITSTTTTTTSAAEPIVQEALQELEKPCEHLSDRDRAIVQLNTAYFHRCAQAWSVAAKHARIASLEDEAIAALARGAAPPFAPTSRDAAVHASTVDLLRNRGLARSESALALLGAEGVASLVQLVGRQASSALTLNVFDDSTDQPWEADAALLSDAELSALVAMAGASDDADVCLQHGCDMDEAIIAQQKEAAEVAPELY
;
A
#
# COMPACT_ATOMS: atom_id res chain seq x y z
N MET A 1 36.72 -30.77 -54.86
CA MET A 1 37.93 -30.01 -54.49
C MET A 1 37.82 -28.62 -55.12
N MET A 2 37.00 -27.74 -54.54
CA MET A 2 36.91 -26.27 -54.75
C MET A 2 35.62 -25.77 -54.07
N GLN A 3 35.59 -25.76 -52.73
CA GLN A 3 34.62 -24.99 -51.91
C GLN A 3 34.95 -25.07 -50.40
N ARG A 4 36.23 -25.26 -50.04
CA ARG A 4 36.70 -25.32 -48.65
C ARG A 4 37.76 -24.27 -48.28
N SER A 5 38.05 -23.29 -49.16
CA SER A 5 39.11 -22.29 -48.92
C SER A 5 38.63 -20.90 -48.49
N TRP A 6 37.33 -20.65 -48.34
CA TRP A 6 36.81 -19.33 -47.95
C TRP A 6 36.55 -19.17 -46.44
N ILE A 7 36.42 -20.26 -45.69
CA ILE A 7 36.11 -20.23 -44.23
C ILE A 7 37.39 -20.17 -43.37
N ALA A 8 38.52 -20.71 -43.85
CA ALA A 8 39.76 -20.75 -43.07
C ALA A 8 40.50 -19.41 -42.97
N ARG A 9 40.24 -18.43 -43.85
CA ARG A 9 40.91 -17.11 -43.79
C ARG A 9 40.23 -16.08 -42.87
N ARG A 10 38.96 -16.27 -42.49
CA ARG A 10 38.28 -15.36 -41.53
C ARG A 10 38.50 -15.76 -40.06
N ALA A 11 38.88 -17.01 -39.78
CA ALA A 11 39.13 -17.46 -38.41
C ALA A 11 40.46 -16.93 -37.82
N CYS A 12 41.51 -16.77 -38.65
CA CYS A 12 42.79 -16.22 -38.16
C CYS A 12 42.80 -14.70 -37.98
N GLN A 13 41.85 -13.95 -38.55
CA GLN A 13 41.79 -12.49 -38.39
C GLN A 13 40.92 -12.05 -37.20
N LEU A 14 40.05 -12.93 -36.69
CA LEU A 14 39.23 -12.67 -35.49
C LEU A 14 39.94 -13.02 -34.17
N LEU A 15 41.01 -13.83 -34.21
CA LEU A 15 41.77 -14.22 -33.01
C LEU A 15 42.91 -13.26 -32.65
N LEU A 16 43.23 -12.26 -33.48
CA LEU A 16 44.25 -11.24 -33.15
C LEU A 16 43.69 -9.88 -32.70
N CYS A 17 42.38 -9.64 -32.77
CA CYS A 17 41.77 -8.41 -32.21
C CYS A 17 41.24 -8.59 -30.77
N ALA A 18 41.20 -9.81 -30.24
CA ALA A 18 40.68 -10.09 -28.89
C ALA A 18 41.70 -9.88 -27.75
N ALA A 19 42.92 -9.40 -28.04
CA ALA A 19 43.93 -9.12 -27.02
C ALA A 19 43.95 -7.66 -26.55
N VAL A 20 43.09 -6.76 -27.07
CA VAL A 20 43.15 -5.31 -26.75
C VAL A 20 41.81 -4.71 -26.30
N SER A 21 40.71 -5.47 -26.18
CA SER A 21 39.44 -4.92 -25.68
C SER A 21 38.70 -5.90 -24.78
N GLY A 22 38.80 -5.68 -23.47
CA GLY A 22 38.30 -6.53 -22.38
C GLY A 22 36.78 -6.51 -22.18
N LEU A 23 36.01 -7.05 -23.12
CA LEU A 23 34.60 -7.39 -22.92
C LEU A 23 34.48 -8.87 -22.51
N ARG A 24 34.19 -9.14 -21.23
CA ARG A 24 33.83 -10.48 -20.75
C ARG A 24 32.38 -10.80 -21.12
N ALA A 25 32.18 -11.85 -21.92
CA ALA A 25 30.86 -12.46 -22.13
C ALA A 25 30.34 -13.09 -20.82
N PRO A 26 29.05 -12.99 -20.50
CA PRO A 26 28.48 -13.58 -19.29
C PRO A 26 28.47 -15.12 -19.38
N ALA A 27 28.77 -15.77 -18.25
CA ALA A 27 28.74 -17.22 -18.10
C ALA A 27 27.37 -17.82 -18.49
N PRO A 28 27.33 -19.03 -19.08
CA PRO A 28 26.07 -19.65 -19.46
C PRO A 28 25.26 -19.97 -18.21
N ARG A 29 24.18 -19.20 -17.98
CA ARG A 29 23.17 -19.53 -16.99
C ARG A 29 22.58 -20.89 -17.38
N LEU A 30 22.80 -21.90 -16.55
CA LEU A 30 22.14 -23.20 -16.67
C LEU A 30 20.63 -22.98 -16.49
N ARG A 31 19.91 -22.75 -17.59
CA ARG A 31 18.44 -22.73 -17.58
C ARG A 31 17.99 -24.18 -17.47
N ILE A 32 17.61 -24.59 -16.27
CA ILE A 32 16.75 -25.76 -16.09
C ILE A 32 15.42 -25.41 -16.78
N ARG A 33 15.23 -25.89 -18.01
CA ARG A 33 13.95 -25.83 -18.72
C ARG A 33 13.02 -26.83 -18.05
N MET A 34 12.17 -26.36 -17.13
CA MET A 34 10.94 -27.09 -16.82
C MET A 34 10.01 -26.96 -18.02
N SER A 35 9.74 -28.09 -18.67
CA SER A 35 8.97 -28.18 -19.91
C SER A 35 7.47 -28.03 -19.66
N ALA A 36 6.99 -26.78 -19.64
CA ALA A 36 5.65 -26.40 -20.09
C ALA A 36 5.65 -24.88 -20.27
N GLY A 37 5.66 -24.40 -21.51
CA GLY A 37 5.42 -22.98 -21.78
C GLY A 37 4.01 -22.59 -21.32
N PRO A 38 3.80 -21.35 -20.84
CA PRO A 38 2.45 -20.84 -20.59
C PRO A 38 1.65 -20.97 -21.88
N GLY A 39 0.42 -21.46 -21.80
CA GLY A 39 -0.44 -21.76 -22.96
C GLY A 39 -0.85 -20.56 -23.82
N TYR A 40 -0.21 -19.40 -23.68
CA TYR A 40 -0.50 -18.14 -24.36
C TYR A 40 0.79 -17.36 -24.60
N GLU A 41 0.79 -16.45 -25.58
CA GLU A 41 1.95 -15.61 -25.90
C GLU A 41 2.19 -14.59 -24.77
N THR A 42 3.20 -14.85 -23.94
CA THR A 42 3.54 -14.01 -22.77
C THR A 42 3.99 -12.60 -23.14
N ASP A 43 4.49 -12.43 -24.36
CA ASP A 43 5.07 -11.17 -24.82
C ASP A 43 4.00 -10.17 -25.25
N ARG A 44 2.72 -10.61 -25.33
CA ARG A 44 1.59 -9.78 -25.77
C ARG A 44 0.56 -9.50 -24.67
N PHE A 45 0.73 -10.04 -23.46
CA PHE A 45 -0.19 -9.83 -22.35
C PHE A 45 0.54 -9.52 -21.03
N ALA A 46 0.50 -8.24 -20.64
CA ALA A 46 1.07 -7.72 -19.40
C ALA A 46 0.02 -7.69 -18.26
N GLY A 47 -0.35 -8.87 -17.77
CA GLY A 47 -1.24 -9.01 -16.61
C GLY A 47 -0.52 -8.89 -15.27
N ARG A 48 -1.27 -8.62 -14.19
CA ARG A 48 -0.75 -8.75 -12.82
C ARG A 48 -0.56 -10.23 -12.49
N TYR A 49 0.68 -10.67 -12.47
CA TYR A 49 1.04 -12.00 -11.98
C TYR A 49 1.61 -11.94 -10.57
N ALA A 50 1.55 -13.05 -9.83
CA ALA A 50 2.41 -13.20 -8.67
C ALA A 50 3.87 -12.99 -9.13
N LEU A 51 4.59 -12.05 -8.48
CA LEU A 51 5.93 -11.59 -8.87
C LEU A 51 6.78 -12.71 -9.51
N GLY A 52 7.11 -12.52 -10.79
CA GLY A 52 8.02 -13.39 -11.54
C GLY A 52 7.44 -14.65 -12.19
N LYS A 53 6.11 -14.82 -12.33
CA LYS A 53 5.54 -16.04 -12.95
C LYS A 53 4.44 -15.79 -13.98
N ASN A 54 4.61 -16.35 -15.18
CA ASN A 54 3.48 -16.62 -16.07
C ASN A 54 2.82 -17.94 -15.63
N LEU A 55 1.65 -17.86 -14.99
CA LEU A 55 0.89 -19.07 -14.66
C LEU A 55 0.29 -19.69 -15.94
N PRO A 56 0.18 -21.02 -16.06
CA PRO A 56 -0.45 -21.63 -17.24
C PRO A 56 -1.93 -21.26 -17.39
N THR A 57 -2.44 -21.33 -18.62
CA THR A 57 -3.87 -21.19 -18.90
C THR A 57 -4.68 -22.24 -18.13
N VAL A 58 -5.79 -21.82 -17.52
CA VAL A 58 -6.78 -22.72 -16.91
C VAL A 58 -7.78 -23.14 -17.99
N SER A 59 -7.86 -24.42 -18.29
CA SER A 59 -8.75 -24.98 -19.33
C SER A 59 -10.14 -25.34 -18.80
N SER A 60 -10.23 -25.74 -17.54
CA SER A 60 -11.49 -26.00 -16.84
C SER A 60 -11.30 -25.86 -15.34
N LYS A 61 -12.42 -25.70 -14.63
CA LYS A 61 -12.50 -25.67 -13.17
C LYS A 61 -13.56 -26.67 -12.75
N ASN A 62 -13.21 -27.59 -11.83
CA ASN A 62 -14.18 -28.37 -11.09
C ASN A 62 -14.00 -28.04 -9.61
N GLY A 63 -14.82 -27.12 -9.14
CA GLY A 63 -14.66 -26.61 -7.82
C GLY A 63 -13.32 -25.88 -7.62
N MET A 64 -12.62 -26.21 -6.52
CA MET A 64 -11.25 -25.79 -6.25
C MET A 64 -10.18 -26.48 -7.13
N GLN A 65 -10.53 -27.42 -8.00
CA GLN A 65 -9.59 -28.15 -8.86
C GLN A 65 -9.48 -27.49 -10.25
N PHE A 66 -8.31 -26.93 -10.55
CA PHE A 66 -8.07 -26.17 -11.78
C PHE A 66 -7.21 -26.99 -12.74
N ALA A 67 -7.73 -27.26 -13.93
CA ALA A 67 -7.01 -27.99 -14.98
C ALA A 67 -6.10 -27.04 -15.75
N TRP A 68 -4.84 -26.94 -15.33
CA TRP A 68 -3.83 -26.10 -15.96
C TRP A 68 -3.26 -26.76 -17.22
N ARG A 69 -3.17 -26.00 -18.30
CA ARG A 69 -2.56 -26.49 -19.55
C ARG A 69 -1.12 -26.93 -19.29
N GLY A 70 -0.78 -28.15 -19.72
CA GLY A 70 0.56 -28.74 -19.53
C GLY A 70 0.78 -29.37 -18.16
N LYS A 71 -0.26 -29.49 -17.31
CA LYS A 71 -0.23 -30.28 -16.07
C LYS A 71 -1.14 -31.49 -16.23
N GLU A 72 -0.65 -32.67 -15.85
CA GLU A 72 -1.44 -33.91 -15.90
C GLU A 72 -2.51 -33.96 -14.82
N GLN A 73 -2.20 -33.42 -13.63
CA GLN A 73 -3.11 -33.39 -12.49
C GLN A 73 -3.64 -31.98 -12.24
N PRO A 74 -4.93 -31.82 -11.88
CA PRO A 74 -5.49 -30.53 -11.49
C PRO A 74 -4.77 -29.93 -10.28
N VAL A 75 -4.60 -28.61 -10.28
CA VAL A 75 -4.08 -27.86 -9.13
C VAL A 75 -5.24 -27.54 -8.19
N ARG A 76 -5.08 -27.84 -6.89
CA ARG A 76 -6.05 -27.49 -5.84
C ARG A 76 -5.81 -26.06 -5.39
N VAL A 77 -6.66 -25.15 -5.84
CA VAL A 77 -6.59 -23.70 -5.55
C VAL A 77 -7.39 -23.40 -4.29
N LEU A 78 -6.74 -22.92 -3.24
CA LEU A 78 -7.35 -22.55 -1.95
C LEU A 78 -7.93 -21.13 -1.98
N GLY A 79 -8.68 -20.82 -3.04
CA GLY A 79 -9.30 -19.52 -3.28
C GLY A 79 -8.52 -18.58 -4.23
N GLY A 80 -9.27 -17.71 -4.91
CA GLY A 80 -8.78 -16.81 -5.97
C GLY A 80 -9.01 -15.34 -5.63
N ALA A 81 -8.44 -14.89 -4.50
CA ALA A 81 -8.59 -13.52 -3.99
C ALA A 81 -10.05 -13.11 -3.67
N SER A 82 -10.85 -14.04 -3.13
CA SER A 82 -12.20 -13.82 -2.59
C SER A 82 -13.33 -13.55 -3.60
N SER A 83 -13.06 -13.52 -4.92
CA SER A 83 -14.09 -13.21 -5.94
C SER A 83 -14.88 -14.43 -6.44
N GLU A 84 -14.37 -15.64 -6.21
CA GLU A 84 -15.06 -16.89 -6.55
C GLU A 84 -15.60 -17.50 -5.28
N VAL A 85 -16.93 -17.58 -5.14
CA VAL A 85 -17.60 -18.01 -3.89
C VAL A 85 -18.50 -19.21 -4.08
N LEU A 86 -18.90 -19.50 -5.32
CA LEU A 86 -19.67 -20.69 -5.69
C LEU A 86 -19.05 -21.36 -6.93
N GLY A 87 -19.41 -22.62 -7.16
CA GLY A 87 -19.20 -23.31 -8.43
C GLY A 87 -20.31 -24.32 -8.71
N GLY A 88 -20.07 -25.16 -9.73
CA GLY A 88 -20.99 -26.25 -10.09
C GLY A 88 -22.45 -25.80 -10.20
N LYS A 89 -23.35 -26.57 -9.56
CA LYS A 89 -24.79 -26.29 -9.58
C LYS A 89 -25.17 -24.99 -8.89
N ASN A 90 -24.50 -24.63 -7.78
CA ASN A 90 -24.82 -23.41 -7.06
C ASN A 90 -24.52 -22.16 -7.89
N LEU A 91 -23.38 -22.14 -8.57
CA LEU A 91 -23.05 -21.06 -9.50
C LEU A 91 -24.03 -21.06 -10.68
N ALA A 92 -24.33 -22.22 -11.27
CA ALA A 92 -25.29 -22.31 -12.36
C ALA A 92 -26.66 -21.71 -11.99
N ASP A 93 -27.13 -21.94 -10.76
CA ASP A 93 -28.39 -21.39 -10.27
C ASP A 93 -28.33 -19.86 -10.11
N VAL A 94 -27.22 -19.31 -9.62
CA VAL A 94 -27.02 -17.85 -9.52
C VAL A 94 -26.96 -17.19 -10.91
N LEU A 95 -26.41 -17.87 -11.92
CA LEU A 95 -26.28 -17.32 -13.28
C LEU A 95 -27.53 -17.46 -14.14
N ARG A 96 -28.49 -18.29 -13.73
CA ARG A 96 -29.63 -18.71 -14.54
C ARG A 96 -30.44 -17.52 -15.06
N LYS A 97 -30.90 -16.63 -14.18
CA LYS A 97 -31.74 -15.49 -14.54
C LYS A 97 -31.04 -14.53 -15.51
N GLY A 98 -29.77 -14.22 -15.24
CA GLY A 98 -28.96 -13.37 -16.12
C GLY A 98 -28.74 -14.00 -17.50
N PHE A 99 -28.52 -15.31 -17.57
CA PHE A 99 -28.39 -16.04 -18.84
C PHE A 99 -29.70 -16.08 -19.63
N GLU A 100 -30.84 -16.30 -18.97
CA GLU A 100 -32.15 -16.30 -19.62
C GLU A 100 -32.49 -14.93 -20.25
N ILE A 101 -32.11 -13.82 -19.61
CA ILE A 101 -32.23 -12.47 -20.19
C ILE A 101 -31.37 -12.34 -21.45
N GLU A 102 -30.11 -12.79 -21.39
CA GLU A 102 -29.22 -12.78 -22.55
C GLU A 102 -29.77 -13.62 -23.72
N GLU A 103 -30.30 -14.80 -23.46
CA GLU A 103 -30.91 -15.64 -24.51
C GLU A 103 -32.12 -14.97 -25.16
N ARG A 104 -33.02 -14.37 -24.36
CA ARG A 104 -34.19 -13.66 -24.90
C ARG A 104 -33.77 -12.45 -25.74
N ALA A 105 -32.85 -11.63 -25.22
CA ALA A 105 -32.33 -10.48 -25.95
C ALA A 105 -31.64 -10.90 -27.25
N PHE A 106 -30.81 -11.95 -27.20
CA PHE A 106 -30.13 -12.50 -28.37
C PHE A 106 -31.11 -12.93 -29.45
N ARG A 107 -32.16 -13.68 -29.11
CA ARG A 107 -33.19 -14.13 -30.08
C ARG A 107 -33.97 -12.97 -30.69
N ALA A 108 -34.29 -11.95 -29.89
CA ALA A 108 -34.93 -10.73 -30.40
C ALA A 108 -34.04 -9.99 -31.39
N LEU A 109 -32.76 -9.79 -31.05
CA LEU A 109 -31.76 -9.16 -31.92
C LEU A 109 -31.56 -9.94 -33.23
N GLU A 110 -31.46 -11.27 -33.16
CA GLU A 110 -31.33 -12.13 -34.33
C GLU A 110 -32.53 -12.02 -35.28
N SER A 111 -33.71 -11.77 -34.72
CA SER A 111 -34.96 -11.59 -35.49
C SER A 111 -35.21 -10.16 -35.95
N GLY A 112 -34.35 -9.20 -35.59
CA GLY A 112 -34.53 -7.77 -35.89
C GLY A 112 -35.62 -7.08 -35.04
N GLU A 113 -36.05 -7.71 -33.96
CA GLU A 113 -37.07 -7.19 -33.03
C GLU A 113 -36.43 -6.35 -31.91
N PRO A 114 -37.18 -5.44 -31.26
CA PRO A 114 -36.72 -4.77 -30.05
C PRO A 114 -36.35 -5.78 -28.95
N ALA A 115 -35.15 -5.63 -28.39
CA ALA A 115 -34.61 -6.52 -27.37
C ALA A 115 -34.61 -5.88 -25.97
N GLU A 116 -34.75 -6.70 -24.93
CA GLU A 116 -34.48 -6.29 -23.55
C GLU A 116 -33.03 -5.76 -23.45
N PRO A 117 -32.79 -4.63 -22.75
CA PRO A 117 -31.46 -4.03 -22.72
C PRO A 117 -30.50 -4.84 -21.83
N LEU A 118 -29.42 -5.33 -22.42
CA LEU A 118 -28.36 -6.03 -21.67
C LEU A 118 -27.47 -5.08 -20.86
N SER A 119 -27.35 -3.84 -21.31
CA SER A 119 -26.67 -2.77 -20.60
C SER A 119 -27.38 -1.44 -20.85
N VAL A 120 -27.61 -0.66 -19.79
CA VAL A 120 -28.16 0.71 -19.89
C VAL A 120 -27.26 1.65 -19.12
N HIS A 121 -26.72 2.67 -19.79
CA HIS A 121 -25.99 3.72 -19.09
C HIS A 121 -26.95 4.48 -18.18
N THR A 122 -26.57 4.71 -16.92
CA THR A 122 -27.44 5.30 -15.87
C THR A 122 -28.00 6.68 -16.25
N SER A 123 -27.28 7.46 -17.08
CA SER A 123 -27.77 8.74 -17.60
C SER A 123 -28.91 8.62 -18.62
N ALA A 124 -29.19 7.43 -19.14
CA ALA A 124 -30.22 7.14 -20.12
C ALA A 124 -31.34 6.24 -19.56
N GLY A 125 -31.31 5.94 -18.26
CA GLY A 125 -32.21 5.02 -17.58
C GLY A 125 -31.45 3.95 -16.81
N VAL A 126 -32.18 3.00 -16.20
CA VAL A 126 -31.60 1.88 -15.45
C VAL A 126 -32.14 0.55 -15.96
N PRO A 127 -31.39 -0.56 -15.85
CA PRO A 127 -31.92 -1.88 -16.17
C PRO A 127 -33.05 -2.28 -15.20
N GLN A 128 -34.07 -2.99 -15.69
CA GLN A 128 -35.14 -3.55 -14.86
C GLN A 128 -34.60 -4.43 -13.71
N ALA A 129 -33.46 -5.09 -13.92
CA ALA A 129 -32.80 -5.91 -12.92
C ALA A 129 -32.30 -5.13 -11.69
N LEU A 130 -32.30 -3.78 -11.73
CA LEU A 130 -31.90 -2.96 -10.60
C LEU A 130 -32.89 -3.11 -9.43
N ASP A 131 -34.20 -3.09 -9.69
CA ASP A 131 -35.22 -3.22 -8.64
C ASP A 131 -35.08 -4.57 -7.90
N ASP A 132 -34.94 -5.66 -8.66
CA ASP A 132 -34.69 -7.00 -8.11
C ASP A 132 -33.43 -7.05 -7.23
N PHE A 133 -32.39 -6.29 -7.61
CA PHE A 133 -31.14 -6.21 -6.85
C PHE A 133 -31.33 -5.43 -5.55
N LEU A 134 -32.04 -4.30 -5.59
CA LEU A 134 -32.34 -3.49 -4.41
C LEU A 134 -33.22 -4.26 -3.42
N ASP A 135 -34.27 -4.93 -3.91
CA ASP A 135 -35.15 -5.79 -3.10
C ASP A 135 -34.37 -6.94 -2.45
N ALA A 136 -33.41 -7.52 -3.17
CA ALA A 136 -32.56 -8.58 -2.63
C ALA A 136 -31.53 -8.05 -1.62
N LEU A 137 -31.09 -6.79 -1.74
CA LEU A 137 -30.09 -6.17 -0.87
C LEU A 137 -30.68 -5.67 0.45
N ALA A 138 -31.85 -5.03 0.42
CA ALA A 138 -32.44 -4.35 1.57
C ALA A 138 -32.54 -5.23 2.84
N PRO A 139 -32.93 -6.52 2.78
CA PRO A 139 -32.99 -7.38 3.96
C PRO A 139 -31.63 -7.69 4.60
N HIS A 140 -30.52 -7.41 3.90
CA HIS A 140 -29.15 -7.63 4.38
C HIS A 140 -28.50 -6.38 4.98
N LEU A 141 -29.19 -5.25 4.95
CA LEU A 141 -28.72 -4.06 5.63
C LEU A 141 -28.79 -4.27 7.14
N PRO A 142 -27.94 -3.61 7.92
CA PRO A 142 -28.06 -3.66 9.37
C PRO A 142 -29.43 -3.15 9.85
N GLN A 143 -29.98 -3.74 10.90
CA GLN A 143 -31.33 -3.42 11.41
C GLN A 143 -31.59 -1.91 11.56
N TRP A 144 -30.62 -1.17 12.09
CA TRP A 144 -30.76 0.28 12.30
C TRP A 144 -30.91 1.08 10.99
N ALA A 145 -30.29 0.62 9.90
CA ALA A 145 -30.43 1.24 8.59
C ALA A 145 -31.79 0.92 7.96
N GLN A 146 -32.28 -0.32 8.17
CA GLN A 146 -33.63 -0.72 7.75
C GLN A 146 -34.71 0.07 8.49
N GLU A 147 -34.55 0.29 9.79
CA GLU A 147 -35.48 1.06 10.62
C GLU A 147 -35.53 2.54 10.22
N SER A 148 -34.40 3.14 9.83
CA SER A 148 -34.36 4.54 9.40
C SER A 148 -34.93 4.76 8.00
N ASP A 149 -34.85 3.73 7.13
CA ASP A 149 -35.25 3.77 5.71
C ASP A 149 -34.68 4.98 4.93
N ASP A 150 -33.50 5.45 5.33
CA ASP A 150 -32.80 6.62 4.78
C ASP A 150 -31.43 6.22 4.20
N TRP A 151 -31.37 5.02 3.63
CA TRP A 151 -30.18 4.44 3.03
C TRP A 151 -30.22 4.56 1.51
N CYS A 152 -29.05 4.52 0.87
CA CYS A 152 -28.96 4.40 -0.58
C CYS A 152 -27.69 3.64 -0.99
N VAL A 153 -27.65 3.16 -2.23
CA VAL A 153 -26.51 2.42 -2.78
C VAL A 153 -26.01 3.05 -4.07
N ASN A 154 -24.70 3.24 -4.16
CA ASN A 154 -24.00 3.62 -5.38
C ASN A 154 -23.26 2.40 -5.94
N LEU A 155 -23.73 1.90 -7.09
CA LEU A 155 -23.15 0.75 -7.76
C LEU A 155 -21.93 1.14 -8.59
N GLN A 156 -20.91 0.29 -8.58
CA GLN A 156 -19.62 0.46 -9.24
C GLN A 156 -19.18 -0.82 -9.94
N ALA A 157 -18.13 -0.72 -10.76
CA ALA A 157 -17.60 -1.87 -11.50
C ALA A 157 -16.66 -2.74 -10.65
N GLU A 158 -15.89 -2.14 -9.74
CA GLU A 158 -14.90 -2.84 -8.92
C GLU A 158 -14.71 -2.19 -7.53
N GLY A 159 -13.92 -2.84 -6.66
CA GLY A 159 -13.85 -2.48 -5.25
C GLY A 159 -13.21 -1.12 -4.98
N SER A 160 -12.21 -0.71 -5.77
CA SER A 160 -11.56 0.58 -5.60
C SER A 160 -12.53 1.74 -5.87
N SER A 161 -13.26 1.69 -6.97
CA SER A 161 -14.30 2.64 -7.32
C SER A 161 -15.45 2.64 -6.30
N ALA A 162 -15.77 1.49 -5.70
CA ALA A 162 -16.70 1.43 -4.56
C ALA A 162 -16.21 2.21 -3.34
N VAL A 163 -14.92 2.11 -2.99
CA VAL A 163 -14.33 2.90 -1.89
C VAL A 163 -14.38 4.40 -2.21
N HIS A 164 -14.05 4.81 -3.43
CA HIS A 164 -14.13 6.20 -3.85
C HIS A 164 -15.58 6.74 -3.79
N ALA A 165 -16.55 5.96 -4.26
CA ALA A 165 -17.95 6.31 -4.17
C ALA A 165 -18.40 6.46 -2.71
N ALA A 166 -17.95 5.57 -1.81
CA ALA A 166 -18.28 5.68 -0.39
C ALA A 166 -17.73 6.95 0.24
N ILE A 167 -16.46 7.30 -0.03
CA ILE A 167 -15.82 8.53 0.47
C ILE A 167 -16.60 9.76 0.01
N ASP A 168 -16.91 9.84 -1.28
CA ASP A 168 -17.65 10.96 -1.84
C ASP A 168 -19.07 11.06 -1.24
N MET A 169 -19.80 9.95 -1.15
CA MET A 169 -21.14 9.91 -0.54
C MET A 169 -21.13 10.42 0.91
N VAL A 170 -20.21 9.94 1.75
CA VAL A 170 -20.19 10.34 3.16
C VAL A 170 -19.72 11.78 3.34
N ILE A 171 -18.77 12.28 2.56
CA ILE A 171 -18.36 13.69 2.61
C ILE A 171 -19.54 14.59 2.22
N GLN A 172 -20.24 14.26 1.13
CA GLN A 172 -21.42 15.04 0.71
C GLN A 172 -22.56 15.00 1.73
N ALA A 173 -22.80 13.85 2.36
CA ALA A 173 -23.84 13.70 3.36
C ALA A 173 -23.51 14.39 4.70
N THR A 174 -22.24 14.38 5.12
CA THR A 174 -21.80 14.93 6.41
C THR A 174 -21.42 16.40 6.36
N GLN A 175 -21.01 16.91 5.19
CA GLN A 175 -20.65 18.31 4.97
C GLN A 175 -21.51 18.94 3.86
N PRO A 176 -22.85 18.91 3.98
CA PRO A 176 -23.73 19.44 2.94
C PRO A 176 -23.52 20.95 2.79
N GLY A 177 -23.36 21.40 1.54
CA GLY A 177 -23.17 22.82 1.22
C GLY A 177 -21.79 23.39 1.56
N ALA A 178 -20.88 22.60 2.13
CA ALA A 178 -19.51 23.05 2.38
C ALA A 178 -18.76 23.32 1.06
N ASP A 179 -17.93 24.37 1.07
CA ASP A 179 -16.91 24.59 0.05
C ASP A 179 -15.75 23.61 0.32
N LEU A 180 -15.78 22.46 -0.35
CA LEU A 180 -14.76 21.43 -0.22
C LEU A 180 -13.40 21.86 -0.79
N THR A 181 -13.31 23.05 -1.41
CA THR A 181 -12.05 23.64 -1.87
C THR A 181 -11.42 24.59 -0.86
N ALA A 182 -12.15 24.96 0.20
CA ALA A 182 -11.61 25.80 1.26
C ALA A 182 -10.50 25.06 2.03
N PRO A 183 -9.42 25.77 2.45
CA PRO A 183 -8.34 25.16 3.24
C PRO A 183 -8.81 24.52 4.56
N THR A 184 -9.94 25.01 5.11
CA THR A 184 -10.54 24.51 6.34
C THR A 184 -11.46 23.30 6.13
N ALA A 185 -11.66 22.85 4.89
CA ALA A 185 -12.56 21.74 4.60
C ALA A 185 -11.93 20.39 4.98
N ARG A 186 -12.68 19.61 5.76
CA ARG A 186 -12.29 18.27 6.20
C ARG A 186 -12.46 17.28 5.05
N THR A 187 -11.45 17.18 4.19
CA THR A 187 -11.51 16.36 2.96
C THR A 187 -10.54 15.19 2.96
N ARG A 188 -9.59 15.16 3.90
CA ARG A 188 -8.58 14.09 3.94
C ARG A 188 -9.15 12.80 4.48
N VAL A 189 -8.65 11.69 3.96
CA VAL A 189 -9.07 10.33 4.31
C VAL A 189 -7.97 9.67 5.14
N ALA A 190 -8.29 9.33 6.39
CA ALA A 190 -7.43 8.54 7.26
C ALA A 190 -7.51 7.06 6.88
N CYS A 191 -6.36 6.40 6.71
CA CYS A 191 -6.30 4.94 6.57
C CYS A 191 -5.21 4.35 7.48
N GLY A 192 -5.40 3.09 7.87
CA GLY A 192 -4.51 2.41 8.80
C GLY A 192 -3.18 2.03 8.18
N ALA A 193 -2.15 1.83 9.02
CA ALA A 193 -0.79 1.57 8.59
C ALA A 193 -0.60 0.30 7.72
N SER A 194 -1.55 -0.63 7.73
CA SER A 194 -1.51 -1.88 6.93
C SER A 194 -2.81 -2.17 6.18
N SER A 195 -3.57 -1.15 5.77
CA SER A 195 -4.82 -1.35 5.02
C SER A 195 -4.62 -1.46 3.50
N TYR A 196 -5.59 -2.07 2.82
CA TYR A 196 -5.71 -2.15 1.36
C TYR A 196 -7.14 -1.88 0.94
N HIS A 197 -7.35 -0.72 0.33
CA HIS A 197 -8.65 -0.32 -0.23
C HIS A 197 -8.65 -0.35 -1.76
N GLY A 198 -7.70 -1.12 -2.34
CA GLY A 198 -7.47 -1.27 -3.78
C GLY A 198 -6.06 -0.85 -4.21
N PRO A 199 -5.70 -0.94 -5.51
CA PRO A 199 -4.36 -0.62 -5.96
C PRO A 199 -4.05 0.87 -5.84
N ALA A 200 -2.81 1.19 -5.48
CA ALA A 200 -2.35 2.56 -5.29
C ALA A 200 -2.54 3.51 -6.50
N SER A 201 -2.72 2.95 -7.70
CA SER A 201 -3.01 3.69 -8.92
C SER A 201 -4.42 4.29 -8.94
N THR A 202 -5.37 3.70 -8.20
CA THR A 202 -6.79 4.06 -8.28
C THR A 202 -7.49 4.12 -6.93
N SER A 203 -6.81 3.84 -5.81
CA SER A 203 -7.42 3.75 -4.48
C SER A 203 -6.59 4.39 -3.36
N PRO A 204 -7.23 4.91 -2.30
CA PRO A 204 -6.56 5.26 -1.05
C PRO A 204 -5.86 4.05 -0.43
N GLY A 205 -4.79 4.27 0.35
CA GLY A 205 -4.17 3.19 1.14
C GLY A 205 -3.07 2.37 0.44
N GLY A 206 -3.00 2.34 -0.90
CA GLY A 206 -2.01 1.53 -1.62
C GLY A 206 -0.61 2.15 -1.73
N GLY A 207 0.44 1.33 -1.55
CA GLY A 207 1.82 1.69 -1.93
C GLY A 207 2.02 1.73 -3.45
N ILE A 208 2.49 2.87 -3.95
CA ILE A 208 2.49 3.39 -5.34
C ILE A 208 3.28 2.57 -6.37
N PRO A 209 2.86 2.58 -7.67
CA PRO A 209 3.82 2.71 -8.79
C PRO A 209 3.61 3.95 -9.69
N LEU A 210 2.51 4.70 -9.58
CA LEU A 210 2.31 5.97 -10.30
C LEU A 210 2.19 7.13 -9.31
N GLY A 211 3.32 7.80 -9.07
CA GLY A 211 3.46 8.87 -8.11
C GLY A 211 2.55 10.07 -8.31
N ALA A 212 2.43 10.84 -7.23
CA ALA A 212 1.92 12.20 -7.13
C ALA A 212 0.42 12.45 -7.38
N ALA A 213 -0.22 11.88 -8.40
CA ALA A 213 -1.60 12.26 -8.76
C ALA A 213 -2.69 11.78 -7.77
N ALA A 214 -2.48 10.64 -7.09
CA ALA A 214 -3.39 10.14 -6.06
C ALA A 214 -3.15 10.76 -4.66
N LYS A 215 -2.13 11.62 -4.50
CA LYS A 215 -1.61 12.04 -3.19
C LYS A 215 -2.44 13.10 -2.45
N GLY A 216 -3.50 13.66 -3.04
CA GLY A 216 -4.27 14.74 -2.40
C GLY A 216 -5.35 14.28 -1.42
N LEU A 217 -5.98 13.12 -1.66
CA LEU A 217 -7.16 12.69 -0.89
C LEU A 217 -6.80 11.89 0.37
N THR A 218 -5.74 11.09 0.32
CA THR A 218 -5.32 10.26 1.46
C THR A 218 -4.40 11.04 2.38
N HIS A 219 -4.70 11.06 3.68
CA HIS A 219 -3.82 11.67 4.66
C HIS A 219 -2.44 10.97 4.65
N PRO A 220 -1.31 11.72 4.63
CA PRO A 220 0.02 11.13 4.52
C PRO A 220 0.40 10.29 5.74
N VAL A 221 -0.06 10.69 6.93
CA VAL A 221 0.15 9.95 8.18
C VAL A 221 -0.95 8.90 8.35
N ARG A 222 -0.52 7.65 8.57
CA ARG A 222 -1.39 6.48 8.79
C ARG A 222 -1.64 6.27 10.27
N TYR A 223 -2.86 5.88 10.62
CA TYR A 223 -3.22 5.57 12.00
C TYR A 223 -2.75 4.14 12.41
N PRO A 224 -2.50 3.89 13.71
CA PRO A 224 -2.01 2.61 14.22
C PRO A 224 -3.07 1.50 14.13
N VAL A 225 -2.65 0.27 13.81
CA VAL A 225 -3.54 -0.89 13.65
C VAL A 225 -3.02 -2.11 14.42
N PRO A 226 -3.88 -3.03 14.88
CA PRO A 226 -3.49 -4.25 15.62
C PRO A 226 -2.78 -5.29 14.74
N SER A 227 -1.56 -4.95 14.33
CA SER A 227 -0.68 -5.78 13.54
C SER A 227 0.19 -6.67 14.43
N PRO A 228 0.37 -7.96 14.10
CA PRO A 228 1.30 -8.84 14.82
C PRO A 228 2.74 -8.31 14.91
N PHE A 229 3.12 -7.40 14.01
CA PHE A 229 4.44 -6.78 13.96
C PHE A 229 4.65 -5.66 15.00
N LEU A 230 3.58 -5.20 15.68
CA LEU A 230 3.64 -4.09 16.64
C LEU A 230 3.50 -4.54 18.10
N ARG A 231 3.27 -5.83 18.34
CA ARG A 231 3.08 -6.39 19.67
C ARG A 231 4.42 -6.72 20.33
N TYR A 232 4.53 -6.45 21.62
CA TYR A 232 5.69 -6.86 22.41
C TYR A 232 5.51 -8.22 23.11
N ARG A 233 6.62 -8.91 23.39
CA ARG A 233 6.63 -10.27 23.96
C ARG A 233 6.04 -10.33 25.35
N GLU A 234 6.30 -9.30 26.15
CA GLU A 234 5.82 -9.17 27.53
C GLU A 234 4.42 -8.50 27.62
N GLU A 235 3.82 -8.14 26.49
CA GLU A 235 2.56 -7.39 26.43
C GLU A 235 1.36 -8.35 26.29
N SER A 236 0.40 -8.22 27.22
CA SER A 236 -0.90 -8.89 27.13
C SER A 236 -1.72 -8.38 25.94
N ASP A 237 -2.75 -9.13 25.54
CA ASP A 237 -3.63 -8.67 24.45
C ASP A 237 -4.36 -7.38 24.87
N GLU A 238 -4.75 -7.27 26.14
CA GLU A 238 -5.39 -6.10 26.72
C GLU A 238 -4.49 -4.86 26.69
N GLU A 239 -3.26 -4.97 27.20
CA GLU A 239 -2.29 -3.85 27.18
C GLU A 239 -1.96 -3.40 25.75
N PHE A 240 -1.82 -4.37 24.83
CA PHE A 240 -1.60 -4.06 23.41
C PHE A 240 -2.76 -3.28 22.81
N HIS A 241 -3.99 -3.70 23.07
CA HIS A 241 -5.19 -3.02 22.57
C HIS A 241 -5.36 -1.62 23.20
N GLU A 242 -5.09 -1.46 24.49
CA GLU A 242 -5.15 -0.17 25.19
C GLU A 242 -4.13 0.82 24.62
N ARG A 243 -2.88 0.37 24.41
CA ARG A 243 -1.84 1.20 23.81
C ARG A 243 -2.21 1.64 22.40
N LEU A 244 -2.67 0.73 21.56
CA LEU A 244 -3.09 1.06 20.20
C LEU A 244 -4.25 2.07 20.16
N LEU A 245 -5.23 1.91 21.05
CA LEU A 245 -6.33 2.86 21.17
C LEU A 245 -5.83 4.24 21.61
N ALA A 246 -4.89 4.31 22.56
CA ALA A 246 -4.28 5.57 22.98
C ALA A 246 -3.53 6.26 21.83
N GLU A 247 -2.70 5.52 21.09
CA GLU A 247 -2.01 6.03 19.90
C GLU A 247 -3.00 6.49 18.80
N PHE A 248 -4.16 5.83 18.66
CA PHE A 248 -5.20 6.26 17.74
C PHE A 248 -5.90 7.54 18.18
N ILE A 249 -6.15 7.70 19.48
CA ILE A 249 -6.71 8.93 20.06
C ILE A 249 -5.76 10.11 19.80
N GLU A 250 -4.45 9.92 20.05
CA GLU A 250 -3.43 10.94 19.79
C GLU A 250 -3.36 11.32 18.30
N TYR A 251 -3.44 10.32 17.41
CA TYR A 251 -3.55 10.57 15.97
C TYR A 251 -4.77 11.44 15.63
N LEU A 252 -5.93 11.15 16.21
CA LEU A 252 -7.13 11.94 15.97
C LEU A 252 -7.02 13.35 16.57
N ASP A 253 -6.49 13.50 17.79
CA ASP A 253 -6.23 14.82 18.39
C ASP A 253 -5.34 15.70 17.50
N THR A 254 -4.37 15.08 16.85
CA THR A 254 -3.43 15.79 15.97
C THR A 254 -4.08 16.18 14.64
N TYR A 255 -4.84 15.27 14.00
CA TYR A 255 -5.21 15.42 12.58
C TYR A 255 -6.70 15.62 12.31
N GLU A 256 -7.59 15.53 13.30
CA GLU A 256 -9.05 15.54 13.08
C GLU A 256 -9.57 16.76 12.30
N HIS A 257 -8.87 17.90 12.41
CA HIS A 257 -9.21 19.16 11.77
C HIS A 257 -9.08 19.12 10.24
N GLU A 258 -8.30 18.18 9.69
CA GLU A 258 -8.16 17.97 8.24
C GLU A 258 -8.96 16.76 7.73
N LEU A 259 -9.29 15.84 8.62
CA LEU A 259 -9.87 14.55 8.29
C LEU A 259 -11.39 14.63 8.10
N GLY A 260 -11.89 14.20 6.95
CA GLY A 260 -13.32 14.03 6.68
C GLY A 260 -13.79 12.59 6.90
N VAL A 261 -12.92 11.61 6.66
CA VAL A 261 -13.29 10.18 6.61
C VAL A 261 -12.22 9.32 7.28
N VAL A 262 -12.64 8.29 8.01
CA VAL A 262 -11.78 7.21 8.49
C VAL A 262 -12.22 5.89 7.85
N LEU A 263 -11.28 5.23 7.17
CA LEU A 263 -11.49 3.93 6.53
C LEU A 263 -11.02 2.78 7.43
N PHE A 264 -11.84 1.74 7.56
CA PHE A 264 -11.48 0.49 8.25
C PHE A 264 -11.77 -0.74 7.39
N GLU A 265 -10.90 -1.74 7.40
CA GLU A 265 -11.25 -3.10 6.99
C GLU A 265 -11.55 -3.92 8.26
N PRO A 266 -12.81 -4.37 8.52
CA PRO A 266 -13.10 -5.16 9.72
C PRO A 266 -12.29 -6.45 9.83
N GLN A 267 -12.06 -7.10 8.69
CA GLN A 267 -11.09 -8.18 8.55
C GLN A 267 -10.26 -7.92 7.30
N TRP A 268 -8.95 -7.78 7.50
CA TRP A 268 -8.01 -7.49 6.42
C TRP A 268 -8.03 -8.59 5.37
N GLY A 269 -7.75 -8.21 4.14
CA GLY A 269 -7.46 -9.17 3.09
C GLY A 269 -5.99 -9.57 3.03
N SER A 270 -5.38 -9.30 1.87
CA SER A 270 -3.99 -9.68 1.59
C SER A 270 -2.95 -8.88 2.35
N SER A 271 -3.29 -7.73 2.96
CA SER A 271 -2.30 -6.88 3.63
C SER A 271 -1.74 -7.51 4.89
N VAL A 272 -2.58 -8.21 5.66
CA VAL A 272 -2.20 -8.85 6.93
C VAL A 272 -2.75 -10.29 6.97
N ALA A 273 -2.71 -10.99 5.84
CA ALA A 273 -3.08 -12.41 5.72
C ALA A 273 -4.41 -12.77 6.43
N SER A 274 -5.52 -12.13 6.04
CA SER A 274 -6.87 -12.45 6.54
C SER A 274 -7.12 -12.21 8.03
N THR A 275 -6.30 -11.39 8.70
CA THR A 275 -6.43 -11.13 10.13
C THR A 275 -7.73 -10.37 10.43
N PRO A 276 -8.61 -10.88 11.30
CA PRO A 276 -9.74 -10.10 11.80
C PRO A 276 -9.23 -9.09 12.83
N TRP A 277 -9.82 -7.88 12.86
CA TRP A 277 -9.63 -6.99 14.01
C TRP A 277 -10.15 -7.65 15.30
N PRO A 278 -9.57 -7.31 16.47
CA PRO A 278 -10.26 -7.49 17.74
C PRO A 278 -11.57 -6.68 17.70
N PRO A 279 -12.77 -7.30 17.78
CA PRO A 279 -14.03 -6.60 17.52
C PRO A 279 -14.29 -5.42 18.46
N GLN A 280 -13.93 -5.55 19.73
CA GLN A 280 -14.10 -4.51 20.74
C GLN A 280 -13.18 -3.31 20.47
N LEU A 281 -11.93 -3.58 20.06
CA LEU A 281 -10.97 -2.53 19.72
C LEU A 281 -11.46 -1.73 18.50
N LEU A 282 -11.87 -2.42 17.42
CA LEU A 282 -12.38 -1.72 16.24
C LEU A 282 -13.64 -0.91 16.55
N ARG A 283 -14.54 -1.43 17.41
CA ARG A 283 -15.69 -0.66 17.87
C ARG A 283 -15.28 0.60 18.62
N ALA A 284 -14.26 0.53 19.47
CA ALA A 284 -13.74 1.69 20.18
C ALA A 284 -13.18 2.74 19.21
N TYR A 285 -12.44 2.32 18.18
CA TYR A 285 -11.93 3.20 17.13
C TYR A 285 -13.05 3.90 16.36
N VAL A 286 -14.07 3.14 15.93
CA VAL A 286 -15.23 3.71 15.24
C VAL A 286 -15.97 4.69 16.14
N THR A 287 -16.20 4.34 17.40
CA THR A 287 -16.88 5.22 18.37
C THR A 287 -16.13 6.53 18.56
N GLU A 288 -14.81 6.49 18.70
CA GLU A 288 -14.00 7.69 18.90
C GLU A 288 -13.96 8.58 17.66
N ALA A 289 -13.85 8.00 16.46
CA ALA A 289 -13.94 8.76 15.21
C ALA A 289 -15.31 9.46 15.09
N LYS A 290 -16.41 8.73 15.35
CA LYS A 290 -17.77 9.28 15.30
C LYS A 290 -17.99 10.40 16.31
N ARG A 291 -17.42 10.30 17.52
CA ARG A 291 -17.49 11.35 18.56
C ARG A 291 -16.91 12.69 18.10
N ARG A 292 -15.93 12.65 17.19
CA ARG A 292 -15.26 13.84 16.60
C ARG A 292 -15.91 14.33 15.29
N GLY A 293 -17.09 13.79 14.97
CA GLY A 293 -17.81 14.13 13.74
C GLY A 293 -17.14 13.65 12.46
N LEU A 294 -16.22 12.66 12.54
CA LEU A 294 -15.61 12.03 11.37
C LEU A 294 -16.60 11.03 10.77
N ALA A 295 -16.69 11.00 9.44
CA ALA A 295 -17.40 9.93 8.75
C ALA A 295 -16.60 8.63 8.83
N VAL A 296 -17.28 7.52 9.02
CA VAL A 296 -16.66 6.20 9.11
C VAL A 296 -17.13 5.31 7.97
N ILE A 297 -16.19 4.67 7.30
CA ILE A 297 -16.47 3.69 6.24
C ILE A 297 -15.84 2.35 6.61
N CYS A 298 -16.64 1.29 6.60
CA CYS A 298 -16.13 -0.08 6.69
C CYS A 298 -16.01 -0.68 5.29
N ASP A 299 -14.77 -0.93 4.87
CA ASP A 299 -14.44 -1.61 3.63
C ASP A 299 -14.63 -3.12 3.79
N GLU A 300 -15.77 -3.62 3.27
CA GLU A 300 -16.16 -5.02 3.36
C GLU A 300 -16.10 -5.73 1.99
N VAL A 301 -15.35 -5.18 1.03
CA VAL A 301 -15.15 -5.78 -0.29
C VAL A 301 -14.64 -7.22 -0.20
N MET A 302 -13.81 -7.55 0.80
CA MET A 302 -13.29 -8.91 1.01
C MET A 302 -14.04 -9.73 2.06
N CYS A 303 -14.39 -9.13 3.20
CA CYS A 303 -14.93 -9.83 4.36
C CYS A 303 -16.46 -9.85 4.43
N GLY A 304 -17.14 -9.06 3.60
CA GLY A 304 -18.59 -9.01 3.52
C GLY A 304 -19.20 -10.15 2.69
N LEU A 305 -20.51 -10.05 2.49
CA LEU A 305 -21.38 -10.98 1.78
C LEU A 305 -21.28 -12.42 2.31
N GLY A 306 -21.36 -12.58 3.63
CA GLY A 306 -21.47 -13.88 4.31
C GLY A 306 -20.16 -14.62 4.56
N ARG A 307 -19.02 -14.04 4.18
CA ARG A 307 -17.70 -14.69 4.24
C ARG A 307 -17.30 -15.12 5.64
N HIS A 308 -17.60 -14.30 6.65
CA HIS A 308 -17.21 -14.52 8.03
C HIS A 308 -18.01 -15.64 8.73
N GLY A 309 -19.12 -16.11 8.15
CA GLY A 309 -19.70 -17.40 8.52
C GLY A 309 -20.63 -17.44 9.73
N GLN A 310 -21.07 -16.30 10.28
CA GLN A 310 -22.26 -16.05 11.14
C GLN A 310 -22.01 -15.10 12.34
N ASP A 311 -23.12 -14.66 12.95
CA ASP A 311 -23.24 -14.06 14.29
C ASP A 311 -24.34 -14.79 15.09
N ALA A 312 -24.19 -14.81 16.41
CA ALA A 312 -25.09 -15.43 17.38
C ALA A 312 -26.25 -14.51 17.83
N ARG A 313 -26.32 -13.26 17.36
CA ARG A 313 -27.24 -12.22 17.85
C ARG A 313 -28.35 -11.81 16.85
N GLY A 314 -28.65 -12.67 15.88
CA GLY A 314 -29.77 -12.45 14.95
C GLY A 314 -29.47 -11.52 13.76
N ALA A 315 -28.20 -11.14 13.57
CA ALA A 315 -27.77 -10.39 12.39
C ALA A 315 -28.04 -11.14 11.06
N THR A 316 -28.17 -10.38 9.96
CA THR A 316 -28.25 -10.91 8.59
C THR A 316 -26.99 -11.68 8.19
N GLY A 317 -25.89 -11.47 8.91
CA GLY A 317 -24.61 -12.14 8.65
C GLY A 317 -24.07 -11.83 7.26
N CYS A 318 -24.56 -10.77 6.62
CA CYS A 318 -24.08 -10.31 5.33
C CYS A 318 -22.79 -9.50 5.51
N PHE A 319 -22.77 -8.59 6.48
CA PHE A 319 -21.63 -7.71 6.77
C PHE A 319 -21.15 -7.89 8.23
N LEU A 320 -19.83 -7.83 8.44
CA LEU A 320 -19.21 -7.84 9.77
C LEU A 320 -19.62 -6.62 10.59
N THR A 321 -19.85 -5.49 9.94
CA THR A 321 -20.36 -4.25 10.54
C THR A 321 -21.61 -4.48 11.39
N GLU A 322 -22.54 -5.30 10.90
CA GLU A 322 -23.74 -5.68 11.64
C GLU A 322 -23.40 -6.61 12.80
N CYS A 323 -22.65 -7.67 12.53
CA CYS A 323 -22.29 -8.71 13.48
C CYS A 323 -21.49 -8.18 14.69
N TRP A 324 -20.68 -7.16 14.45
CA TRP A 324 -19.83 -6.52 15.44
C TRP A 324 -20.38 -5.19 15.92
N ASP A 325 -21.55 -4.77 15.44
CA ASP A 325 -22.26 -3.58 15.91
C ASP A 325 -21.35 -2.34 15.83
N LEU A 326 -20.68 -2.17 14.68
CA LEU A 326 -19.67 -1.12 14.46
C LEU A 326 -20.29 0.26 14.21
N ARG A 327 -21.51 0.33 13.64
CA ARG A 327 -22.22 1.60 13.33
C ARG A 327 -21.43 2.62 12.45
N PRO A 328 -20.86 2.22 11.28
CA PRO A 328 -20.27 3.16 10.32
C PRO A 328 -21.36 3.93 9.57
N ASP A 329 -20.95 4.96 8.82
CA ASP A 329 -21.82 5.73 7.93
C ASP A 329 -22.04 5.01 6.60
N ALA A 330 -21.01 4.35 6.08
CA ALA A 330 -21.11 3.56 4.85
C ALA A 330 -20.35 2.23 4.92
N VAL A 331 -20.79 1.28 4.11
CA VAL A 331 -20.09 -0.01 3.87
C VAL A 331 -19.85 -0.21 2.38
N THR A 332 -18.74 -0.81 2.02
CA THR A 332 -18.46 -1.19 0.62
C THR A 332 -18.58 -2.69 0.41
N PHE A 333 -18.99 -3.09 -0.79
CA PHE A 333 -19.03 -4.50 -1.20
C PHE A 333 -18.49 -4.66 -2.61
N GLY A 334 -18.08 -5.89 -2.93
CA GLY A 334 -17.58 -6.28 -4.24
C GLY A 334 -17.36 -7.78 -4.28
N LYS A 335 -16.33 -8.22 -5.02
CA LYS A 335 -15.81 -9.60 -5.05
C LYS A 335 -16.87 -10.70 -5.00
N SER A 336 -17.24 -11.14 -3.79
CA SER A 336 -18.24 -12.17 -3.54
C SER A 336 -19.54 -11.91 -4.32
N ILE A 337 -19.95 -10.65 -4.52
CA ILE A 337 -21.20 -10.29 -5.23
C ILE A 337 -21.28 -10.87 -6.65
N GLY A 338 -20.14 -11.10 -7.30
CA GLY A 338 -20.08 -11.70 -8.62
C GLY A 338 -20.34 -13.21 -8.64
N GLY A 339 -20.50 -13.86 -7.48
CA GLY A 339 -20.82 -15.29 -7.34
C GLY A 339 -19.74 -16.26 -7.81
N GLY A 340 -18.67 -15.79 -8.46
CA GLY A 340 -17.66 -16.58 -9.17
C GLY A 340 -17.78 -16.55 -10.71
N ALA A 341 -18.70 -15.76 -11.27
CA ALA A 341 -18.78 -15.55 -12.72
C ALA A 341 -17.91 -14.38 -13.24
N GLY A 342 -17.28 -13.63 -12.34
CA GLY A 342 -16.34 -12.56 -12.72
C GLY A 342 -17.03 -11.32 -13.33
N HIS A 343 -18.28 -11.05 -12.97
CA HIS A 343 -18.96 -9.82 -13.38
C HIS A 343 -18.40 -8.59 -12.64
N LEU A 344 -18.36 -7.47 -13.34
CA LEU A 344 -17.97 -6.18 -12.79
C LEU A 344 -19.16 -5.59 -12.02
N LEU A 345 -19.25 -5.93 -10.74
CA LEU A 345 -20.23 -5.37 -9.81
C LEU A 345 -19.57 -5.19 -8.44
N SER A 346 -19.72 -4.00 -7.88
CA SER A 346 -19.32 -3.59 -6.54
C SER A 346 -20.20 -2.41 -6.14
N GLY A 347 -20.08 -1.89 -4.93
CA GLY A 347 -20.83 -0.70 -4.55
C GLY A 347 -20.55 -0.20 -3.16
N ALA A 348 -21.02 1.01 -2.90
CA ALA A 348 -21.02 1.67 -1.61
C ALA A 348 -22.46 1.84 -1.13
N ILE A 349 -22.73 1.44 0.09
CA ILE A 349 -24.03 1.61 0.74
C ILE A 349 -23.86 2.67 1.81
N LEU A 350 -24.55 3.79 1.65
CA LEU A 350 -24.72 4.78 2.71
C LEU A 350 -25.86 4.31 3.60
N LEU A 351 -25.57 4.02 4.87
CA LEU A 351 -26.50 3.35 5.79
C LEU A 351 -27.57 4.30 6.35
N THR A 352 -27.27 5.59 6.39
CA THR A 352 -28.18 6.69 6.72
C THR A 352 -27.64 7.95 6.05
N GLY A 353 -28.46 8.84 5.54
CA GLY A 353 -27.98 10.03 4.85
C GLY A 353 -28.52 10.21 3.42
N ALA A 354 -29.39 9.31 2.93
CA ALA A 354 -29.85 9.36 1.54
C ALA A 354 -30.63 10.64 1.23
N SER A 355 -31.48 11.07 2.15
CA SER A 355 -32.24 12.31 2.04
C SER A 355 -31.36 13.56 2.04
N GLN A 356 -30.28 13.58 2.84
CA GLN A 356 -29.28 14.66 2.88
C GLN A 356 -28.49 14.71 1.58
N LEU A 357 -28.07 13.55 1.06
CA LEU A 357 -27.38 13.47 -0.22
C LEU A 357 -28.27 14.00 -1.35
N ALA A 358 -29.56 13.63 -1.37
CA ALA A 358 -30.52 14.13 -2.35
C ALA A 358 -30.74 15.66 -2.27
N GLN A 359 -30.73 16.24 -1.06
CA GLN A 359 -30.88 17.69 -0.86
C GLN A 359 -29.65 18.49 -1.29
N SER A 360 -28.46 17.90 -1.23
CA SER A 360 -27.20 18.60 -1.49
C SER A 360 -27.03 19.12 -2.94
N SER A 361 -27.95 18.76 -3.86
CA SER A 361 -27.84 19.02 -5.32
C SER A 361 -26.54 18.50 -5.94
N ARG A 362 -25.81 17.63 -5.22
CA ARG A 362 -24.58 17.00 -5.66
C ARG A 362 -24.84 15.51 -5.88
N THR A 363 -24.24 14.97 -6.93
CA THR A 363 -24.34 13.56 -7.29
C THR A 363 -23.18 12.80 -6.68
N ALA A 364 -23.43 11.61 -6.15
CA ALA A 364 -22.36 10.70 -5.77
C ALA A 364 -21.55 10.28 -7.01
N LEU A 365 -20.25 10.18 -6.88
CA LEU A 365 -19.32 9.90 -7.95
C LEU A 365 -19.57 8.50 -8.54
N GLN A 366 -19.72 8.44 -9.86
CA GLN A 366 -19.65 7.19 -10.63
C GLN A 366 -18.34 7.15 -11.39
N SER A 367 -17.46 6.20 -11.05
CA SER A 367 -16.11 6.15 -11.62
C SER A 367 -16.06 5.51 -13.02
N HIS A 368 -17.14 4.86 -13.46
CA HIS A 368 -17.16 4.08 -14.69
C HIS A 368 -18.47 4.22 -15.47
N THR A 369 -18.38 4.27 -16.80
CA THR A 369 -19.52 4.23 -17.73
C THR A 369 -20.41 2.98 -17.56
N TYR A 370 -19.83 1.86 -17.08
CA TYR A 370 -20.57 0.61 -16.86
C TYR A 370 -21.05 0.41 -15.42
N ALA A 371 -20.89 1.42 -14.56
CA ALA A 371 -21.32 1.37 -13.17
C ALA A 371 -22.85 1.17 -13.08
N GLY A 372 -23.28 0.04 -12.52
CA GLY A 372 -24.70 -0.31 -12.39
C GLY A 372 -25.43 -0.60 -13.71
N SER A 373 -24.72 -0.70 -14.84
CA SER A 373 -25.37 -0.76 -16.16
C SER A 373 -25.78 -2.18 -16.58
N SER A 374 -25.12 -3.22 -16.07
CA SER A 374 -25.25 -4.60 -16.58
C SER A 374 -26.45 -5.34 -15.97
N ALA A 375 -27.44 -5.67 -16.79
CA ALA A 375 -28.62 -6.44 -16.36
C ALA A 375 -28.23 -7.82 -15.80
N ARG A 376 -27.28 -8.51 -16.45
CA ARG A 376 -26.77 -9.81 -16.00
C ARG A 376 -26.07 -9.72 -14.65
N ALA A 377 -25.21 -8.72 -14.46
CA ALA A 377 -24.48 -8.58 -13.20
C ALA A 377 -25.45 -8.33 -12.03
N LEU A 378 -26.45 -7.46 -12.23
CA LEU A 378 -27.50 -7.16 -11.25
C LEU A 378 -28.32 -8.41 -10.91
N CYS A 379 -28.79 -9.17 -11.92
CA CYS A 379 -29.54 -10.40 -11.69
C CYS A 379 -28.74 -11.44 -10.89
N ASN A 380 -27.46 -11.60 -11.22
CA ASN A 380 -26.60 -12.56 -10.55
C ASN A 380 -26.29 -12.12 -9.11
N GLY A 381 -26.08 -10.81 -8.90
CA GLY A 381 -25.94 -10.23 -7.56
C GLY A 381 -27.19 -10.45 -6.70
N ALA A 382 -28.38 -10.16 -7.25
CA ALA A 382 -29.66 -10.39 -6.59
C ALA A 382 -29.85 -11.87 -6.21
N ALA A 383 -29.56 -12.79 -7.15
CA ALA A 383 -29.67 -14.22 -6.92
C ALA A 383 -28.70 -14.71 -5.83
N LEU A 384 -27.48 -14.16 -5.76
CA LEU A 384 -26.54 -14.48 -4.69
C LEU A 384 -27.02 -13.95 -3.34
N LEU A 385 -27.45 -12.68 -3.27
CA LEU A 385 -27.96 -12.06 -2.05
C LEU A 385 -29.11 -12.88 -1.45
N ASN A 386 -30.09 -13.27 -2.27
CA ASN A 386 -31.20 -14.14 -1.87
C ASN A 386 -30.75 -15.51 -1.35
N ARG A 387 -29.55 -15.95 -1.70
CA ARG A 387 -29.00 -17.24 -1.28
C ARG A 387 -28.08 -17.18 -0.07
N LEU A 388 -27.59 -16.01 0.36
CA LEU A 388 -26.58 -15.90 1.42
C LEU A 388 -26.99 -16.63 2.70
N THR A 389 -28.25 -16.47 3.13
CA THR A 389 -28.80 -17.16 4.31
C THR A 389 -28.69 -18.68 4.20
N SER A 390 -29.02 -19.25 3.04
CA SER A 390 -28.93 -20.70 2.77
C SER A 390 -27.50 -21.22 2.74
N LEU A 391 -26.52 -20.36 2.47
CA LEU A 391 -25.11 -20.72 2.31
C LEU A 391 -24.33 -20.69 3.63
N ARG A 392 -24.91 -20.13 4.70
CA ARG A 392 -24.23 -19.98 6.01
C ARG A 392 -23.74 -21.31 6.58
N ASP A 393 -24.53 -22.38 6.48
CA ASP A 393 -24.12 -23.70 6.97
C ASP A 393 -22.93 -24.25 6.19
N ASN A 394 -22.84 -23.95 4.90
CA ASN A 394 -21.69 -24.33 4.11
C ASN A 394 -20.44 -23.52 4.51
N VAL A 395 -20.58 -22.22 4.80
CA VAL A 395 -19.46 -21.42 5.34
C VAL A 395 -18.99 -21.96 6.70
N ARG A 396 -19.91 -22.40 7.57
CA ARG A 396 -19.56 -23.08 8.83
C ARG A 396 -18.85 -24.41 8.59
N ALA A 397 -19.25 -25.17 7.58
CA ALA A 397 -18.56 -26.40 7.19
C ALA A 397 -17.14 -26.12 6.65
N VAL A 398 -16.97 -25.04 5.89
CA VAL A 398 -15.66 -24.55 5.44
C VAL A 398 -14.77 -24.19 6.62
N GLU A 399 -15.28 -23.42 7.60
CA GLU A 399 -14.52 -23.12 8.82
C GLU A 399 -14.08 -24.41 9.54
N LYS A 400 -14.99 -25.38 9.67
CA LYS A 400 -14.68 -26.67 10.30
C LYS A 400 -13.61 -27.47 9.55
N ALA A 401 -13.51 -27.32 8.23
CA ALA A 401 -12.50 -27.97 7.39
C ALA A 401 -11.12 -27.28 7.48
N VAL A 402 -11.07 -25.96 7.70
CA VAL A 402 -9.82 -25.18 7.68
C VAL A 402 -9.21 -25.02 9.08
N LYS A 403 -10.03 -24.67 10.07
CA LYS A 403 -9.60 -24.24 11.40
C LYS A 403 -8.72 -25.26 12.14
N PRO A 404 -9.08 -26.56 12.24
CA PRO A 404 -8.28 -27.52 12.99
C PRO A 404 -6.87 -27.68 12.42
N THR A 405 -6.74 -27.70 11.09
CA THR A 405 -5.45 -27.86 10.40
C THR A 405 -4.57 -26.64 10.58
N LEU A 406 -5.12 -25.43 10.52
CA LEU A 406 -4.35 -24.20 10.76
C LEU A 406 -3.96 -24.01 12.23
N GLN A 407 -4.81 -24.44 13.18
CA GLN A 407 -4.45 -24.46 14.61
C GLN A 407 -3.31 -25.45 14.86
N LYS A 408 -3.39 -26.64 14.28
CA LYS A 408 -2.33 -27.65 14.36
C LYS A 408 -1.03 -27.15 13.70
N LEU A 409 -1.08 -26.49 12.55
CA LEU A 409 0.09 -25.89 11.91
C LEU A 409 0.81 -24.88 12.83
N ARG A 410 0.05 -24.03 13.52
CA ARG A 410 0.64 -23.06 14.47
C ARG A 410 1.34 -23.77 15.62
N GLN A 411 0.72 -24.83 16.16
CA GLN A 411 1.30 -25.65 17.23
C GLN A 411 2.56 -26.41 16.76
N ASP A 412 2.46 -27.16 15.67
CA ASP A 412 3.54 -28.00 15.13
C ASP A 412 4.74 -27.17 14.62
N SER A 413 4.52 -25.92 14.21
CA SER A 413 5.60 -24.98 13.84
C SER A 413 6.24 -24.28 15.04
N GLY A 414 5.74 -24.51 16.26
CA GLY A 414 6.19 -23.79 17.46
C GLY A 414 6.01 -22.28 17.33
N GLY A 415 4.90 -21.82 16.75
CA GLY A 415 4.61 -20.40 16.55
C GLY A 415 5.31 -19.74 15.36
N ARG A 416 6.19 -20.44 14.63
CA ARG A 416 6.90 -19.90 13.45
C ARG A 416 5.97 -19.61 12.27
N VAL A 417 4.77 -20.19 12.27
CA VAL A 417 3.67 -19.80 11.38
C VAL A 417 2.48 -19.36 12.23
N LEU A 418 2.21 -18.06 12.23
CA LEU A 418 0.97 -17.52 12.79
C LEU A 418 -0.18 -17.89 11.86
N THR A 419 -1.33 -18.23 12.43
CA THR A 419 -2.55 -18.55 11.68
C THR A 419 -3.74 -17.80 12.27
N GLN A 420 -4.61 -17.32 11.39
CA GLN A 420 -5.73 -16.46 11.73
C GLN A 420 -6.88 -16.59 10.71
N GLY A 421 -8.07 -16.17 11.10
CA GLY A 421 -9.24 -16.13 10.23
C GLY A 421 -10.51 -16.61 10.91
N GLN A 422 -11.59 -16.61 10.13
CA GLN A 422 -12.94 -17.02 10.52
C GLN A 422 -13.77 -17.32 9.28
N GLY A 423 -14.81 -18.15 9.41
CA GLY A 423 -15.69 -18.50 8.30
C GLY A 423 -14.92 -19.07 7.10
N ALA A 424 -15.01 -18.40 5.95
CA ALA A 424 -14.33 -18.75 4.70
C ALA A 424 -13.22 -17.76 4.32
N LEU A 425 -12.66 -17.00 5.28
CA LEU A 425 -11.51 -16.11 5.08
C LEU A 425 -10.43 -16.38 6.14
N TRP A 426 -9.35 -17.03 5.70
CA TRP A 426 -8.26 -17.49 6.56
C TRP A 426 -6.90 -17.10 6.01
N GLY A 427 -5.87 -17.16 6.83
CA GLY A 427 -4.52 -16.90 6.41
C GLY A 427 -3.48 -17.35 7.42
N GLY A 428 -2.23 -17.24 7.00
CA GLY A 428 -1.09 -17.48 7.85
C GLY A 428 0.10 -16.63 7.44
N LEU A 429 0.94 -16.33 8.42
CA LEU A 429 2.11 -15.47 8.30
C LEU A 429 3.33 -16.19 8.88
N PHE A 430 4.47 -16.11 8.20
CA PHE A 430 5.73 -16.52 8.81
C PHE A 430 6.12 -15.52 9.90
N ALA A 431 6.42 -15.99 11.11
CA ALA A 431 6.53 -15.16 12.30
C ALA A 431 7.89 -14.48 12.49
N HIS A 432 8.81 -14.58 11.53
CA HIS A 432 10.10 -13.90 11.63
C HIS A 432 9.93 -12.38 11.62
N SER A 433 10.71 -11.64 12.40
CA SER A 433 10.67 -10.17 12.51
C SER A 433 11.16 -9.45 11.24
N ASP A 434 12.20 -9.97 10.59
CA ASP A 434 12.71 -9.48 9.29
C ASP A 434 11.83 -9.87 8.09
N LEU A 435 11.48 -8.88 7.25
CA LEU A 435 10.75 -9.06 6.00
C LEU A 435 11.51 -9.88 4.95
N ALA A 436 12.85 -9.78 4.90
CA ALA A 436 13.67 -10.52 3.94
C ALA A 436 13.56 -12.02 4.18
N GLU A 437 13.66 -12.45 5.44
CA GLU A 437 13.49 -13.83 5.87
C GLU A 437 12.09 -14.36 5.57
N ARG A 438 11.05 -13.58 5.89
CA ARG A 438 9.67 -13.96 5.52
C ARG A 438 9.49 -14.07 4.00
N THR A 439 10.17 -13.22 3.23
CA THR A 439 10.15 -13.26 1.76
C THR A 439 10.83 -14.52 1.23
N ALA A 440 11.99 -14.88 1.77
CA ALA A 440 12.70 -16.12 1.44
C ALA A 440 11.83 -17.36 1.75
N ALA A 441 11.23 -17.41 2.94
CA ALA A 441 10.30 -18.47 3.33
C ALA A 441 9.10 -18.56 2.37
N ASN A 442 8.53 -17.43 1.95
CA ASN A 442 7.42 -17.42 0.99
C ASN A 442 7.84 -17.90 -0.41
N VAL A 443 9.08 -17.63 -0.85
CA VAL A 443 9.64 -18.21 -2.09
C VAL A 443 9.78 -19.72 -1.99
N ALA A 444 10.28 -20.24 -0.86
CA ALA A 444 10.38 -21.67 -0.60
C ALA A 444 8.98 -22.33 -0.56
N LEU A 445 8.01 -21.70 0.11
CA LEU A 445 6.63 -22.15 0.19
C LEU A 445 6.00 -22.29 -1.20
N LYS A 446 6.20 -21.29 -2.07
CA LYS A 446 5.72 -21.30 -3.46
C LYS A 446 6.25 -22.51 -4.25
N LYS A 447 7.50 -22.92 -4.02
CA LYS A 447 8.10 -24.07 -4.70
C LYS A 447 7.43 -25.37 -4.24
N LYS A 448 7.36 -25.59 -2.93
CA LYS A 448 6.76 -26.79 -2.33
C LYS A 448 5.26 -26.93 -2.66
N CYS A 449 4.52 -25.82 -2.62
CA CYS A 449 3.12 -25.77 -3.03
C CYS A 449 2.94 -26.19 -4.50
N ALA A 450 3.82 -25.73 -5.40
CA ALA A 450 3.79 -26.11 -6.81
C ALA A 450 4.09 -27.60 -7.04
N GLU A 451 4.97 -28.20 -6.23
CA GLU A 451 5.29 -29.63 -6.26
C GLU A 451 4.11 -30.49 -5.76
N ARG A 452 3.39 -30.03 -4.72
CA ARG A 452 2.20 -30.71 -4.16
C ARG A 452 0.89 -30.41 -4.88
N GLY A 453 0.90 -29.56 -5.90
CA GLY A 453 -0.29 -29.16 -6.63
C GLY A 453 -1.33 -28.44 -5.78
N VAL A 454 -0.88 -27.63 -4.81
CA VAL A 454 -1.73 -26.77 -3.97
C VAL A 454 -1.38 -25.30 -4.20
N LEU A 455 -2.35 -24.42 -4.25
CA LEU A 455 -2.12 -23.00 -4.52
C LEU A 455 -2.97 -22.11 -3.60
N PRO A 456 -2.39 -21.55 -2.53
CA PRO A 456 -3.00 -20.45 -1.78
C PRO A 456 -2.73 -19.10 -2.48
N TYR A 457 -3.37 -18.04 -1.99
CA TYR A 457 -3.00 -16.67 -2.36
C TYR A 457 -1.80 -16.21 -1.52
N PHE A 458 -0.63 -16.02 -2.13
CA PHE A 458 0.56 -15.55 -1.41
C PHE A 458 0.50 -14.05 -1.12
N VAL A 459 0.75 -13.64 0.12
CA VAL A 459 0.68 -12.24 0.52
C VAL A 459 2.06 -11.55 0.56
N PRO A 460 2.14 -10.22 0.30
CA PRO A 460 3.41 -9.50 0.25
C PRO A 460 4.19 -9.48 1.56
N VAL A 461 3.49 -9.46 2.70
CA VAL A 461 4.10 -9.42 4.05
C VAL A 461 4.76 -10.73 4.48
N GLY A 462 4.69 -11.77 3.64
CA GLY A 462 5.32 -13.06 3.87
C GLY A 462 4.39 -14.08 4.53
N GLY A 463 3.63 -14.79 3.70
CA GLY A 463 2.63 -15.74 4.14
C GLY A 463 1.62 -16.07 3.05
N PHE A 464 0.42 -16.48 3.46
CA PHE A 464 -0.65 -16.89 2.57
C PHE A 464 -2.04 -16.49 3.09
N MET A 465 -2.99 -16.44 2.17
CA MET A 465 -4.43 -16.25 2.40
C MET A 465 -5.19 -17.37 1.71
N LEU A 466 -6.22 -17.88 2.38
CA LEU A 466 -7.17 -18.87 1.91
C LEU A 466 -8.54 -18.22 1.82
N THR A 467 -9.13 -18.32 0.63
CA THR A 467 -10.46 -17.76 0.34
C THR A 467 -11.34 -18.83 -0.30
N PRO A 468 -11.54 -19.97 0.40
CA PRO A 468 -12.33 -21.08 -0.10
C PRO A 468 -13.73 -20.64 -0.50
N ARG A 469 -14.30 -21.36 -1.46
CA ARG A 469 -15.66 -21.16 -1.93
C ARG A 469 -16.61 -21.69 -0.88
N TYR A 470 -17.80 -21.11 -0.79
CA TYR A 470 -18.81 -21.54 0.17
C TYR A 470 -19.26 -22.96 -0.11
N ASP A 471 -19.07 -23.48 -1.33
CA ASP A 471 -19.46 -24.82 -1.76
C ASP A 471 -18.28 -25.72 -2.15
N ASP A 472 -17.07 -25.43 -1.64
CA ASP A 472 -15.98 -26.40 -1.72
C ASP A 472 -16.31 -27.68 -0.94
N ASP A 473 -15.97 -28.83 -1.51
CA ASP A 473 -16.09 -30.12 -0.80
C ASP A 473 -15.21 -30.10 0.46
N PRO A 474 -15.78 -30.27 1.67
CA PRO A 474 -15.01 -30.13 2.90
C PRO A 474 -13.86 -31.12 3.05
N ALA A 475 -13.98 -32.34 2.51
CA ALA A 475 -12.92 -33.35 2.62
C ALA A 475 -11.75 -33.01 1.69
N LEU A 476 -12.04 -32.61 0.45
CA LEU A 476 -11.03 -32.13 -0.49
C LEU A 476 -10.34 -30.86 0.01
N LEU A 477 -11.11 -29.91 0.58
CA LEU A 477 -10.59 -28.69 1.18
C LEU A 477 -9.65 -29.03 2.34
N THR A 478 -10.06 -29.90 3.27
CA THR A 478 -9.23 -30.35 4.40
C THR A 478 -7.92 -30.92 3.90
N SER A 479 -7.96 -31.85 2.93
CA SER A 479 -6.75 -32.46 2.34
C SER A 479 -5.82 -31.44 1.69
N ALA A 480 -6.36 -30.43 1.01
CA ALA A 480 -5.55 -29.37 0.40
C ALA A 480 -4.91 -28.45 1.45
N VAL A 481 -5.62 -28.11 2.52
CA VAL A 481 -5.08 -27.32 3.64
C VAL A 481 -4.00 -28.11 4.40
N GLU A 482 -4.15 -29.42 4.55
CA GLU A 482 -3.12 -30.29 5.13
C GLU A 482 -1.85 -30.33 4.29
N ASP A 483 -1.97 -30.38 2.96
CA ASP A 483 -0.82 -30.29 2.05
C ASP A 483 -0.12 -28.94 2.16
N LEU A 484 -0.87 -27.85 2.27
CA LEU A 484 -0.31 -26.53 2.52
C LEU A 484 0.42 -26.48 3.87
N ALA A 485 -0.18 -27.02 4.94
CA ALA A 485 0.44 -27.08 6.25
C ALA A 485 1.75 -27.87 6.23
N ARG A 486 1.79 -29.01 5.52
CA ARG A 486 3.04 -29.77 5.28
C ARG A 486 4.09 -28.93 4.59
N CYS A 487 3.73 -28.19 3.53
CA CYS A 487 4.67 -27.28 2.88
C CYS A 487 5.23 -26.25 3.86
N CYS A 488 4.37 -25.63 4.67
CA CYS A 488 4.79 -24.63 5.66
C CYS A 488 5.78 -25.21 6.68
N LEU A 489 5.50 -26.40 7.23
CA LEU A 489 6.40 -27.06 8.19
C LEU A 489 7.75 -27.40 7.57
N GLU A 490 7.77 -27.88 6.32
CA GLU A 490 9.03 -28.12 5.62
C GLU A 490 9.83 -26.83 5.41
N VAL A 491 9.18 -25.71 5.07
CA VAL A 491 9.87 -24.41 4.98
C VAL A 491 10.45 -24.02 6.33
N VAL A 492 9.66 -24.09 7.40
CA VAL A 492 10.12 -23.74 8.75
C VAL A 492 11.35 -24.56 9.14
N ASN A 493 11.38 -25.86 8.84
CA ASN A 493 12.53 -26.72 9.10
C ASN A 493 13.76 -26.35 8.27
N GLU A 494 13.58 -25.80 7.05
CA GLU A 494 14.68 -25.34 6.20
C GLU A 494 15.26 -23.99 6.66
N MET A 495 14.43 -23.09 7.18
CA MET A 495 14.84 -21.71 7.51
C MET A 495 15.68 -21.59 8.78
N SER A 496 15.63 -22.57 9.69
CA SER A 496 16.48 -22.62 10.89
C SER A 496 16.43 -21.38 11.81
N TRP A 497 15.27 -20.71 11.91
CA TRP A 497 15.09 -19.49 12.72
C TRP A 497 15.18 -19.74 14.24
N SER A 498 15.91 -18.85 14.93
CA SER A 498 15.96 -18.80 16.40
C SER A 498 14.64 -18.28 16.98
N GLU A 499 14.35 -18.58 18.26
CA GLU A 499 13.18 -18.02 18.94
C GLU A 499 13.28 -16.51 19.14
N ASP A 500 14.49 -15.99 19.29
CA ASP A 500 14.72 -14.54 19.47
C ASP A 500 14.36 -13.72 18.24
N ASP A 501 14.39 -14.33 17.05
CA ASP A 501 14.08 -13.66 15.78
C ASP A 501 12.56 -13.60 15.49
N LEU A 502 11.76 -14.33 16.27
CA LEU A 502 10.32 -14.46 16.07
C LEU A 502 9.53 -13.38 16.79
N LEU A 503 8.40 -13.02 16.20
CA LEU A 503 7.37 -12.20 16.81
C LEU A 503 6.72 -12.95 18.00
N PRO A 504 6.29 -12.23 19.06
CA PRO A 504 6.33 -10.78 19.22
C PRO A 504 7.74 -10.25 19.55
N LEU A 505 7.97 -8.96 19.24
CA LEU A 505 9.26 -8.31 19.45
C LEU A 505 9.54 -8.09 20.94
N SER A 506 10.81 -8.11 21.36
CA SER A 506 11.16 -7.64 22.70
C SER A 506 10.84 -6.16 22.83
N LYS A 507 10.27 -5.73 23.98
CA LYS A 507 10.08 -4.30 24.25
C LYS A 507 11.45 -3.61 24.19
N PRO A 508 11.61 -2.47 23.50
CA PRO A 508 12.83 -1.70 23.60
C PRO A 508 13.07 -1.33 25.07
N ALA A 509 14.32 -1.40 25.52
CA ALA A 509 14.67 -1.01 26.88
C ALA A 509 14.15 0.41 27.14
N GLU A 510 13.41 0.60 28.22
CA GLU A 510 13.00 1.93 28.66
C GLU A 510 14.27 2.74 28.90
N VAL A 511 14.61 3.60 27.95
CA VAL A 511 15.58 4.66 28.18
C VAL A 511 14.91 5.57 29.20
N THR A 512 15.25 5.37 30.46
CA THR A 512 14.83 6.26 31.54
C THR A 512 15.56 7.58 31.31
N ILE A 513 14.97 8.44 30.49
CA ILE A 513 15.35 9.84 30.47
C ILE A 513 14.78 10.40 31.76
N THR A 514 15.62 10.48 32.79
CA THR A 514 15.34 11.27 33.99
C THR A 514 15.10 12.70 33.55
N SER A 515 13.83 13.06 33.39
CA SER A 515 13.38 14.43 33.22
C SER A 515 13.73 15.21 34.48
N THR A 516 14.86 15.92 34.45
CA THR A 516 15.04 17.11 35.28
C THR A 516 14.22 18.23 34.64
N THR A 517 13.08 18.52 35.24
CA THR A 517 12.34 19.77 35.03
C THR A 517 13.30 20.94 35.12
N THR A 518 13.54 21.58 33.97
CA THR A 518 14.14 22.92 33.94
C THR A 518 13.33 23.78 32.98
N THR A 519 12.98 24.93 33.50
CA THR A 519 12.19 26.03 32.98
C THR A 519 12.46 26.41 31.53
N THR A 520 11.35 26.60 30.80
CA THR A 520 11.14 27.43 29.59
C THR A 520 12.31 28.28 29.09
N THR A 521 13.00 27.74 28.12
CA THR A 521 13.60 28.40 26.95
C THR A 521 13.47 27.40 25.79
N SER A 522 13.19 27.87 24.56
CA SER A 522 12.86 27.09 23.36
C SER A 522 13.37 25.63 23.36
N ALA A 523 12.47 24.66 23.49
CA ALA A 523 12.80 23.23 23.53
C ALA A 523 13.39 22.70 22.20
N ALA A 524 13.32 23.48 21.12
CA ALA A 524 13.78 23.08 19.79
C ALA A 524 15.29 23.30 19.58
N GLU A 525 15.88 24.29 20.27
CA GLU A 525 17.25 24.76 19.96
C GLU A 525 18.33 23.68 20.15
N PRO A 526 18.32 22.86 21.22
CA PRO A 526 19.31 21.78 21.39
C PRO A 526 19.19 20.68 20.32
N ILE A 527 17.95 20.35 19.91
CA ILE A 527 17.65 19.31 18.91
C ILE A 527 18.10 19.77 17.52
N VAL A 528 17.86 21.05 17.19
CA VAL A 528 18.34 21.67 15.95
C VAL A 528 19.87 21.68 15.91
N GLN A 529 20.54 22.04 17.02
CA GLN A 529 22.00 22.02 17.09
C GLN A 529 22.58 20.61 16.94
N GLU A 530 21.95 19.59 17.54
CA GLU A 530 22.36 18.19 17.37
C GLU A 530 22.17 17.71 15.92
N ALA A 531 21.03 18.04 15.30
CA ALA A 531 20.77 17.70 13.90
C ALA A 531 21.80 18.36 12.95
N LEU A 532 22.17 19.62 13.20
CA LEU A 532 23.22 20.33 12.46
C LEU A 532 24.59 19.67 12.65
N GLN A 533 24.95 19.27 13.87
CA GLN A 533 26.20 18.55 14.14
C GLN A 533 26.26 17.19 13.43
N GLU A 534 25.14 16.47 13.36
CA GLU A 534 25.04 15.19 12.63
C GLU A 534 25.25 15.36 11.12
N LEU A 535 24.86 16.51 10.54
CA LEU A 535 25.12 16.80 9.12
C LEU A 535 26.63 16.90 8.82
N GLU A 536 27.43 17.35 9.80
CA GLU A 536 28.87 17.59 9.65
C GLU A 536 29.74 16.37 9.98
N LYS A 537 29.18 15.32 10.61
CA LYS A 537 29.95 14.13 10.99
C LYS A 537 30.45 13.36 9.76
N PRO A 538 31.75 13.06 9.66
CA PRO A 538 32.30 12.30 8.54
C PRO A 538 31.78 10.86 8.54
N CYS A 539 31.75 10.27 7.34
CA CYS A 539 31.48 8.85 7.15
C CYS A 539 32.74 8.20 6.57
N GLU A 540 33.24 7.18 7.25
CA GLU A 540 34.46 6.46 6.86
C GLU A 540 34.26 5.82 5.48
N HIS A 541 35.31 5.68 4.66
CA HIS A 541 35.27 5.09 3.31
C HIS A 541 34.59 5.91 2.19
N LEU A 542 34.13 7.14 2.46
CA LEU A 542 33.68 8.10 1.44
C LEU A 542 34.59 9.33 1.38
N SER A 543 34.96 9.76 0.16
CA SER A 543 35.71 11.02 -0.02
C SER A 543 34.82 12.23 0.29
N ASP A 544 35.44 13.37 0.57
CA ASP A 544 34.71 14.62 0.86
C ASP A 544 33.75 14.99 -0.27
N ARG A 545 34.17 14.72 -1.52
CA ARG A 545 33.35 14.91 -2.72
C ARG A 545 32.17 13.95 -2.80
N ASP A 546 32.38 12.67 -2.48
CA ASP A 546 31.27 11.69 -2.43
C ASP A 546 30.23 12.12 -1.38
N ARG A 547 30.70 12.54 -0.19
CA ARG A 547 29.82 12.98 0.90
C ARG A 547 29.01 14.20 0.51
N ALA A 548 29.63 15.19 -0.11
CA ALA A 548 28.92 16.38 -0.58
C ALA A 548 27.82 16.06 -1.60
N ILE A 549 28.09 15.15 -2.55
CA ILE A 549 27.08 14.70 -3.51
C ILE A 549 25.91 14.01 -2.78
N VAL A 550 26.19 13.15 -1.81
CA VAL A 550 25.16 12.47 -1.00
C VAL A 550 24.31 13.48 -0.23
N GLN A 551 24.95 14.43 0.44
CA GLN A 551 24.32 15.47 1.25
C GLN A 551 23.41 16.36 0.40
N LEU A 552 23.88 16.84 -0.75
CA LEU A 552 23.07 17.65 -1.67
C LEU A 552 21.85 16.88 -2.20
N ASN A 553 22.03 15.63 -2.63
CA ASN A 553 20.90 14.81 -3.11
C ASN A 553 19.87 14.55 -2.00
N THR A 554 20.32 14.34 -0.77
CA THR A 554 19.45 14.08 0.38
C THR A 554 18.71 15.35 0.80
N ALA A 555 19.40 16.49 0.90
CA ALA A 555 18.80 17.78 1.23
C ALA A 555 17.76 18.20 0.18
N TYR A 556 18.05 18.04 -1.11
CA TYR A 556 17.08 18.27 -2.18
C TYR A 556 15.87 17.34 -2.08
N PHE A 557 16.10 16.04 -1.87
CA PHE A 557 15.02 15.05 -1.80
C PHE A 557 14.03 15.35 -0.66
N HIS A 558 14.55 15.79 0.48
CA HIS A 558 13.75 16.19 1.65
C HIS A 558 13.32 17.65 1.63
N ARG A 559 13.73 18.44 0.63
CA ARG A 559 13.44 19.88 0.51
C ARG A 559 13.83 20.67 1.77
N CYS A 560 15.01 20.39 2.32
CA CYS A 560 15.48 21.01 3.55
C CYS A 560 16.50 22.11 3.26
N ALA A 561 16.10 23.38 3.42
CA ALA A 561 16.94 24.55 3.11
C ALA A 561 18.21 24.62 3.98
N GLN A 562 18.07 24.34 5.28
CA GLN A 562 19.17 24.36 6.22
C GLN A 562 20.21 23.26 5.92
N ALA A 563 19.75 22.03 5.67
CA ALA A 563 20.64 20.94 5.27
C ALA A 563 21.33 21.21 3.92
N TRP A 564 20.62 21.85 2.99
CA TRP A 564 21.20 22.25 1.71
C TRP A 564 22.28 23.30 1.84
N SER A 565 22.09 24.32 2.67
CA SER A 565 23.11 25.36 2.91
C SER A 565 24.42 24.74 3.39
N VAL A 566 24.35 23.80 4.34
CA VAL A 566 25.50 23.06 4.84
C VAL A 566 26.12 22.20 3.73
N ALA A 567 25.30 21.42 3.02
CA ALA A 567 25.76 20.55 1.94
C ALA A 567 26.43 21.30 0.78
N ALA A 568 25.91 22.48 0.41
CA ALA A 568 26.43 23.28 -0.69
C ALA A 568 27.79 23.91 -0.38
N LYS A 569 28.03 24.30 0.89
CA LYS A 569 29.36 24.71 1.38
C LYS A 569 30.36 23.55 1.27
N HIS A 570 30.00 22.36 1.75
CA HIS A 570 30.85 21.17 1.64
C HIS A 570 31.15 20.81 0.19
N ALA A 571 30.17 20.96 -0.72
CA ALA A 571 30.34 20.69 -2.13
C ALA A 571 31.40 21.58 -2.78
N ARG A 572 31.40 22.89 -2.50
CA ARG A 572 32.43 23.80 -3.01
C ARG A 572 33.82 23.51 -2.42
N ILE A 573 33.90 23.22 -1.12
CA ILE A 573 35.17 22.83 -0.47
C ILE A 573 35.72 21.54 -1.11
N ALA A 574 34.85 20.61 -1.49
CA ALA A 574 35.19 19.40 -2.22
C ALA A 574 35.34 19.59 -3.75
N SER A 575 35.48 20.84 -4.20
CA SER A 575 35.67 21.25 -5.60
C SER A 575 34.56 20.78 -6.55
N LEU A 576 33.32 20.64 -6.08
CA LEU A 576 32.16 20.36 -6.94
C LEU A 576 31.79 21.62 -7.72
N GLU A 577 31.66 21.48 -9.03
CA GLU A 577 31.39 22.58 -9.94
C GLU A 577 30.01 23.19 -9.66
N ASP A 578 29.91 24.53 -9.68
CA ASP A 578 28.64 25.24 -9.45
C ASP A 578 27.54 24.79 -10.43
N GLU A 579 27.90 24.38 -11.64
CA GLU A 579 26.96 23.82 -12.62
C GLU A 579 26.34 22.49 -12.13
N ALA A 580 27.12 21.64 -11.45
CA ALA A 580 26.63 20.40 -10.86
C ALA A 580 25.77 20.66 -9.62
N ILE A 581 26.17 21.62 -8.77
CA ILE A 581 25.36 22.07 -7.62
C ILE A 581 24.01 22.62 -8.09
N ALA A 582 24.01 23.47 -9.12
CA ALA A 582 22.82 24.03 -9.72
C ALA A 582 21.93 22.96 -10.39
N ALA A 583 22.52 21.95 -11.03
CA ALA A 583 21.77 20.82 -11.58
C ALA A 583 21.06 20.01 -10.47
N LEU A 584 21.76 19.73 -9.36
CA LEU A 584 21.18 19.05 -8.20
C LEU A 584 20.06 19.88 -7.54
N ALA A 585 20.20 21.20 -7.47
CA ALA A 585 19.19 22.11 -6.91
C ALA A 585 17.85 22.05 -7.65
N ARG A 586 17.89 21.74 -8.96
CA ARG A 586 16.74 21.56 -9.85
C ARG A 586 16.23 20.12 -9.91
N GLY A 587 16.89 19.18 -9.23
CA GLY A 587 16.65 17.75 -9.39
C GLY A 587 16.99 17.21 -10.78
N ALA A 588 17.80 17.95 -11.55
CA ALA A 588 18.29 17.53 -12.85
C ALA A 588 19.52 16.62 -12.71
N ALA A 589 19.80 15.84 -13.75
CA ALA A 589 21.02 15.05 -13.80
C ALA A 589 22.24 16.00 -13.87
N PRO A 590 23.20 15.92 -12.93
CA PRO A 590 24.41 16.73 -12.98
C PRO A 590 25.28 16.32 -14.18
N PRO A 591 26.13 17.22 -14.70
CA PRO A 591 26.97 16.96 -15.86
C PRO A 591 28.19 16.07 -15.54
N PHE A 592 28.02 15.08 -14.65
CA PHE A 592 29.06 14.10 -14.33
C PHE A 592 29.28 13.15 -15.52
N ALA A 593 30.54 12.78 -15.75
CA ALA A 593 30.85 11.80 -16.80
C ALA A 593 30.12 10.46 -16.49
N PRO A 594 29.42 9.82 -17.46
CA PRO A 594 28.51 8.69 -17.21
C PRO A 594 29.10 7.47 -16.49
N THR A 595 30.43 7.31 -16.48
CA THR A 595 31.15 6.21 -15.81
C THR A 595 32.02 6.68 -14.64
N SER A 596 31.86 7.94 -14.22
CA SER A 596 32.61 8.50 -13.09
C SER A 596 32.08 7.99 -11.75
N ARG A 597 32.94 8.09 -10.74
CA ARG A 597 32.56 7.84 -9.34
C ARG A 597 31.42 8.78 -8.90
N ASP A 598 31.48 10.07 -9.25
CA ASP A 598 30.45 11.07 -8.96
C ASP A 598 29.08 10.67 -9.52
N ALA A 599 29.02 10.23 -10.79
CA ALA A 599 27.78 9.75 -11.41
C ALA A 599 27.23 8.51 -10.70
N ALA A 600 28.11 7.60 -10.27
CA ALA A 600 27.71 6.41 -9.53
C ALA A 600 27.19 6.74 -8.12
N VAL A 601 27.83 7.67 -7.40
CA VAL A 601 27.40 8.13 -6.08
C VAL A 601 26.06 8.85 -6.16
N HIS A 602 25.90 9.78 -7.11
CA HIS A 602 24.63 10.47 -7.35
C HIS A 602 23.50 9.47 -7.68
N ALA A 603 23.71 8.60 -8.67
CA ALA A 603 22.70 7.63 -9.07
C ALA A 603 22.33 6.68 -7.92
N SER A 604 23.32 6.19 -7.17
CA SER A 604 23.10 5.29 -6.03
C SER A 604 22.36 5.98 -4.88
N THR A 605 22.68 7.24 -4.61
CA THR A 605 21.99 8.05 -3.58
C THR A 605 20.54 8.27 -3.95
N VAL A 606 20.27 8.68 -5.20
CA VAL A 606 18.91 8.87 -5.72
C VAL A 606 18.11 7.57 -5.66
N ASP A 607 18.74 6.45 -5.99
CA ASP A 607 18.13 5.12 -5.96
C ASP A 607 17.78 4.69 -4.53
N LEU A 608 18.68 4.92 -3.56
CA LEU A 608 18.40 4.66 -2.15
C LEU A 608 17.25 5.53 -1.61
N LEU A 609 17.24 6.82 -1.91
CA LEU A 609 16.20 7.75 -1.46
C LEU A 609 14.83 7.42 -2.08
N ARG A 610 14.79 7.08 -3.37
CA ARG A 610 13.53 6.83 -4.10
C ARG A 610 13.01 5.41 -3.94
N ASN A 611 13.90 4.44 -4.03
CA ASN A 611 13.57 3.01 -4.15
C ASN A 611 13.89 2.20 -2.90
N ARG A 612 14.46 2.83 -1.85
CA ARG A 612 14.85 2.18 -0.59
C ARG A 612 15.81 1.00 -0.81
N GLY A 613 16.61 1.07 -1.87
CA GLY A 613 17.55 0.02 -2.28
C GLY A 613 18.29 0.40 -3.57
N LEU A 614 19.36 -0.35 -3.87
CA LEU A 614 20.17 -0.15 -5.08
C LEU A 614 19.74 -1.13 -6.18
N ALA A 615 19.00 -0.65 -7.17
CA ALA A 615 18.59 -1.40 -8.36
C ALA A 615 19.78 -1.82 -9.25
N ARG A 616 20.91 -1.11 -9.17
CA ARG A 616 22.15 -1.41 -9.91
C ARG A 616 23.39 -1.40 -9.01
N SER A 617 23.42 -2.26 -8.01
CA SER A 617 24.53 -2.36 -7.05
C SER A 617 25.90 -2.67 -7.70
N GLU A 618 25.93 -3.32 -8.87
CA GLU A 618 27.19 -3.69 -9.55
C GLU A 618 28.09 -2.49 -9.88
N SER A 619 27.51 -1.36 -10.31
CA SER A 619 28.27 -0.15 -10.65
C SER A 619 28.79 0.57 -9.40
N ALA A 620 27.97 0.62 -8.35
CA ALA A 620 28.34 1.23 -7.07
C ALA A 620 29.41 0.39 -6.37
N LEU A 621 29.25 -0.93 -6.35
CA LEU A 621 30.24 -1.87 -5.80
C LEU A 621 31.56 -1.83 -6.56
N ALA A 622 31.54 -1.69 -7.88
CA ALA A 622 32.76 -1.59 -8.69
C ALA A 622 33.58 -0.32 -8.42
N LEU A 623 32.91 0.81 -8.13
CA LEU A 623 33.56 2.11 -7.95
C LEU A 623 33.81 2.49 -6.49
N LEU A 624 32.96 2.04 -5.56
CA LEU A 624 33.00 2.36 -4.12
C LEU A 624 33.50 1.21 -3.25
N GLY A 625 33.43 -0.04 -3.73
CA GLY A 625 33.64 -1.23 -2.89
C GLY A 625 32.48 -1.48 -1.93
N ALA A 626 32.50 -2.62 -1.23
CA ALA A 626 31.45 -3.00 -0.29
C ALA A 626 31.38 -2.05 0.92
N GLU A 627 32.54 -1.66 1.46
CA GLU A 627 32.64 -0.70 2.57
C GLU A 627 32.13 0.68 2.16
N GLY A 628 32.52 1.19 0.99
CA GLY A 628 32.04 2.48 0.49
C GLY A 628 30.52 2.48 0.20
N VAL A 629 29.94 1.37 -0.25
CA VAL A 629 28.48 1.24 -0.39
C VAL A 629 27.78 1.23 0.97
N ALA A 630 28.32 0.52 1.97
CA ALA A 630 27.77 0.52 3.32
C ALA A 630 27.80 1.92 3.95
N SER A 631 28.92 2.63 3.79
CA SER A 631 29.07 4.02 4.21
C SER A 631 28.13 4.97 3.49
N LEU A 632 27.87 4.76 2.19
CA LEU A 632 26.89 5.53 1.43
C LEU A 632 25.48 5.32 1.99
N VAL A 633 25.07 4.09 2.28
CA VAL A 633 23.78 3.78 2.91
C VAL A 633 23.66 4.43 4.29
N GLN A 634 24.71 4.32 5.12
CA GLN A 634 24.75 4.93 6.45
C GLN A 634 24.62 6.45 6.38
N LEU A 635 25.36 7.09 5.47
CA LEU A 635 25.31 8.54 5.29
C LEU A 635 23.94 9.00 4.81
N VAL A 636 23.34 8.32 3.83
CA VAL A 636 21.97 8.63 3.37
C VAL A 636 20.97 8.54 4.51
N GLY A 637 21.02 7.48 5.33
CA GLY A 637 20.12 7.31 6.47
C GLY A 637 20.26 8.42 7.51
N ARG A 638 21.51 8.76 7.89
CA ARG A 638 21.80 9.83 8.85
C ARG A 638 21.32 11.19 8.34
N GLN A 639 21.69 11.54 7.11
CA GLN A 639 21.35 12.84 6.51
C GLN A 639 19.85 12.98 6.28
N ALA A 640 19.14 11.90 5.94
CA ALA A 640 17.68 11.89 5.84
C ALA A 640 17.01 12.14 7.19
N SER A 641 17.51 11.51 8.26
CA SER A 641 17.02 11.73 9.63
C SER A 641 17.23 13.18 10.08
N SER A 642 18.43 13.74 9.86
CA SER A 642 18.73 15.14 10.20
C SER A 642 17.88 16.12 9.39
N ALA A 643 17.74 15.92 8.08
CA ALA A 643 16.92 16.80 7.23
C ALA A 643 15.44 16.78 7.61
N LEU A 644 14.88 15.61 7.94
CA LEU A 644 13.51 15.51 8.46
C LEU A 644 13.36 16.20 9.81
N THR A 645 14.36 16.08 10.69
CA THR A 645 14.37 16.75 12.00
C THR A 645 14.38 18.27 11.82
N LEU A 646 15.26 18.80 10.97
CA LEU A 646 15.34 20.24 10.71
C LEU A 646 14.04 20.78 10.12
N ASN A 647 13.42 20.09 9.16
CA ASN A 647 12.14 20.51 8.57
C ASN A 647 10.97 20.57 9.57
N VAL A 648 11.01 19.76 10.64
CA VAL A 648 9.97 19.79 11.69
C VAL A 648 10.06 21.06 12.54
N PHE A 649 11.25 21.65 12.63
CA PHE A 649 11.53 22.84 13.45
C PHE A 649 11.88 24.07 12.60
N ASP A 650 11.59 24.04 11.30
CA ASP A 650 11.85 25.15 10.39
C ASP A 650 10.64 26.09 10.34
N ASP A 651 10.68 27.15 11.14
CA ASP A 651 9.64 28.19 11.18
C ASP A 651 9.83 29.27 10.10
N SER A 652 10.80 29.11 9.18
CA SER A 652 11.08 30.11 8.14
C SER A 652 10.08 30.04 6.98
N THR A 653 9.60 31.20 6.55
CA THR A 653 8.73 31.34 5.36
C THR A 653 9.51 31.28 4.04
N ASP A 654 10.84 31.18 4.09
CA ASP A 654 11.74 31.17 2.93
C ASP A 654 12.19 29.73 2.62
N GLN A 655 11.25 28.87 2.22
CA GLN A 655 11.56 27.55 1.68
C GLN A 655 11.65 27.61 0.16
N PRO A 656 12.87 27.56 -0.42
CA PRO A 656 13.06 27.70 -1.86
C PRO A 656 12.45 26.55 -2.69
N TRP A 657 11.92 25.48 -2.06
CA TRP A 657 11.23 24.36 -2.74
C TRP A 657 9.73 24.23 -2.40
N GLU A 658 9.08 25.31 -1.95
CA GLU A 658 7.62 25.34 -1.80
C GLU A 658 6.89 25.23 -3.15
N ALA A 659 7.44 25.83 -4.21
CA ALA A 659 7.01 25.61 -5.60
C ALA A 659 7.58 24.29 -6.17
N ASP A 660 6.94 23.75 -7.22
CA ASP A 660 7.46 22.57 -7.92
C ASP A 660 8.92 22.82 -8.36
N ALA A 661 9.84 21.88 -8.11
CA ALA A 661 11.28 22.09 -8.35
C ALA A 661 11.62 22.35 -9.83
N ALA A 662 10.69 22.04 -10.75
CA ALA A 662 10.77 22.38 -12.17
C ALA A 662 10.39 23.84 -12.49
N LEU A 663 9.91 24.60 -11.50
CA LEU A 663 9.36 25.95 -11.63
C LEU A 663 10.14 26.99 -10.80
N LEU A 664 11.30 26.64 -10.23
CA LEU A 664 12.16 27.61 -9.54
C LEU A 664 12.51 28.77 -10.48
N SER A 665 12.28 29.99 -10.02
CA SER A 665 12.73 31.20 -10.69
C SER A 665 14.27 31.27 -10.71
N ASP A 666 14.83 32.01 -11.66
CA ASP A 666 16.29 32.23 -11.74
C ASP A 666 16.84 32.87 -10.46
N ALA A 667 16.02 33.62 -9.72
CA ALA A 667 16.36 34.22 -8.43
C ALA A 667 16.46 33.18 -7.29
N GLU A 668 15.47 32.28 -7.16
CA GLU A 668 15.46 31.21 -6.15
C GLU A 668 16.59 30.21 -6.39
N LEU A 669 16.83 29.87 -7.66
CA LEU A 669 17.94 29.03 -8.07
C LEU A 669 19.29 29.69 -7.77
N SER A 670 19.44 30.99 -8.07
CA SER A 670 20.66 31.74 -7.75
C SER A 670 20.87 31.81 -6.24
N ALA A 671 19.81 31.95 -5.44
CA ALA A 671 19.88 31.93 -3.98
C ALA A 671 20.35 30.56 -3.47
N LEU A 672 19.77 29.45 -3.94
CA LEU A 672 20.18 28.09 -3.55
C LEU A 672 21.64 27.77 -3.91
N VAL A 673 22.15 28.30 -5.03
CA VAL A 673 23.56 28.17 -5.42
C VAL A 673 24.45 29.14 -4.63
N ALA A 674 23.95 30.33 -4.26
CA ALA A 674 24.68 31.33 -3.48
C ALA A 674 24.78 31.01 -1.98
N MET A 675 23.84 30.23 -1.41
CA MET A 675 23.83 29.76 -0.01
C MET A 675 25.09 28.97 0.39
N ALA A 676 25.93 28.59 -0.59
CA ALA A 676 27.24 28.00 -0.39
C ALA A 676 28.35 29.01 0.01
N GLY A 677 28.06 30.32 0.08
CA GLY A 677 29.01 31.37 0.48
C GLY A 677 30.12 31.64 -0.53
N ALA A 678 30.50 32.90 -0.71
CA ALA A 678 31.78 33.25 -1.30
C ALA A 678 32.85 33.09 -0.22
N SER A 679 33.94 32.39 -0.54
CA SER A 679 35.14 32.38 0.29
C SER A 679 35.84 33.73 0.16
N ASP A 680 35.42 34.73 0.93
CA ASP A 680 36.16 35.99 1.11
C ASP A 680 35.97 36.46 2.56
N ASP A 681 36.73 35.86 3.47
CA ASP A 681 37.05 36.44 4.79
C ASP A 681 38.46 36.02 5.21
N ALA A 682 39.40 36.24 4.30
CA ALA A 682 40.78 36.56 4.61
C ALA A 682 41.05 37.92 3.96
N ASP A 683 41.51 38.89 4.76
CA ASP A 683 41.92 40.26 4.37
C ASP A 683 40.90 41.42 4.45
N VAL A 684 40.03 41.46 5.48
CA VAL A 684 39.55 42.76 6.03
C VAL A 684 39.81 42.83 7.54
N CYS A 685 41.07 42.68 7.94
CA CYS A 685 41.52 43.04 9.29
C CYS A 685 43.03 43.35 9.35
N LEU A 686 43.52 44.20 8.44
CA LEU A 686 44.78 44.91 8.66
C LEU A 686 44.68 46.30 8.05
N GLN A 687 44.29 47.26 8.88
CA GLN A 687 44.86 48.62 9.00
C GLN A 687 43.80 49.66 9.39
N HIS A 688 43.57 49.82 10.69
CA HIS A 688 43.67 51.07 11.48
C HIS A 688 42.85 50.91 12.76
N GLY A 689 43.52 51.05 13.90
CA GLY A 689 42.93 50.83 15.23
C GLY A 689 42.12 52.00 15.79
N CYS A 690 41.55 51.71 16.96
CA CYS A 690 40.81 52.56 17.90
C CYS A 690 39.32 52.81 17.62
N ASP A 691 38.54 52.40 18.63
CA ASP A 691 37.22 52.84 19.10
C ASP A 691 36.03 52.82 18.14
N MET A 692 35.00 52.04 18.51
CA MET A 692 33.58 52.37 18.29
C MET A 692 32.68 51.43 19.10
N ASP A 693 32.66 51.64 20.42
CA ASP A 693 31.72 51.05 21.39
C ASP A 693 30.37 51.81 21.46
N GLU A 694 30.08 52.74 20.53
CA GLU A 694 28.88 53.61 20.62
C GLU A 694 27.82 53.41 19.52
N ALA A 695 28.07 52.62 18.48
CA ALA A 695 27.10 52.47 17.38
C ALA A 695 26.04 51.37 17.61
N ILE A 696 26.32 50.36 18.43
CA ILE A 696 25.43 49.20 18.62
C ILE A 696 24.37 49.45 19.72
N ILE A 697 24.63 50.40 20.63
CA ILE A 697 23.71 50.72 21.73
C ILE A 697 22.60 51.70 21.28
N ALA A 698 22.75 52.40 20.15
CA ALA A 698 21.77 53.36 19.67
C ALA A 698 20.62 52.72 18.83
N GLN A 699 20.81 51.53 18.25
CA GLN A 699 19.80 50.92 17.36
C GLN A 699 18.78 50.01 18.07
N GLN A 700 19.00 49.63 19.33
CA GLN A 700 18.08 48.75 20.07
C GLN A 700 17.05 49.49 20.94
N LYS A 701 17.04 50.83 20.96
CA LYS A 701 16.10 51.63 21.77
C LYS A 701 14.94 52.28 21.00
N GLU A 702 14.89 52.16 19.68
CA GLU A 702 13.89 52.87 18.85
C GLU A 702 12.77 51.98 18.30
N ALA A 703 12.76 50.67 18.62
CA ALA A 703 11.73 49.73 18.16
C ALA A 703 10.67 49.34 19.22
N ALA A 704 10.70 49.95 20.41
CA ALA A 704 9.81 49.58 21.53
C ALA A 704 8.69 50.59 21.84
N GLU A 705 8.51 51.65 21.05
CA GLU A 705 7.41 52.60 21.22
C GLU A 705 6.81 52.95 19.85
N VAL A 706 5.69 52.31 19.46
CA VAL A 706 4.48 52.91 18.87
C VAL A 706 3.41 51.80 18.67
N ALA A 707 2.44 51.84 19.60
CA ALA A 707 1.00 51.57 19.53
C ALA A 707 0.37 50.34 18.81
N PRO A 708 -0.68 49.75 19.44
CA PRO A 708 -1.49 48.61 18.97
C PRO A 708 -2.74 49.05 18.19
N GLU A 709 -3.34 48.16 17.38
CA GLU A 709 -4.81 47.97 17.23
C GLU A 709 -5.14 46.94 16.12
N LEU A 710 -6.09 46.04 16.42
CA LEU A 710 -7.00 45.34 15.50
C LEU A 710 -6.41 44.38 14.44
N TYR A 711 -6.31 43.08 14.74
CA TYR A 711 -7.33 42.04 14.49
C TYR A 711 -6.79 40.67 14.90
#